data_AF-A0A6N6KWX2-F1
#
_entry.id   AF-A0A6N6KWX2-F1
#
_cell.length_a   1.000
_cell.length_b   1.000
_cell.length_c   1.000
_cell.angle_alpha   90.00
_cell.angle_beta   90.00
_cell.angle_gamma   90.00
#
_symmetry.space_group_name_H-M   'P 1'
#
loop_
_entity.id
_entity.type
_entity.pdbx_description
1 polymer ?
#
loop_
_entity_poly.entity_id
_entity_poly.type
_entity_poly.pdbx_seq_one_letter_code
_entity_poly.pdbx_strand_id
1 'polypeptide(L)'
;MTAIERTAYPRFRTSISEKELQHTYSPNSREIRFAVDMAREDDLRLSLLIQLKCFQRLGYFVPLENVPDSIIHHIRNAAKLGSGAELQYEHERTQFRHRDAVRQFLGVRPYRAGGPKIAAQAATEAAITMGDPADIINAAIEELIRQKLELPAFSQLDRLVKRIRAKANKDVYALISSRLSSGDRELLDKLPELRDRRSRTDFTVLKEPAGRSSLRHMRELQARLIWLQGLVDTDRVLAEIPRGKIYFFAQESRAYEPFYIRRLKPPKRYALLVAVLHTATGVTRDNLAEMFLKRMGTLHKRAQEELEEIRKRQRSMTEELIDVLSGILQHAQQGHQPEALGGFVENFLNEQGGIEALLEGCESIAAYHGNNYFPLIWRFFRSYRPVLFDLVDALDLKSSTSEESITEAYLYIRDHRHMRRKYLPAEELKLSFATPRWLNLIQKREDGLLWLHKRHLEVCVFSYLAAELKTGDLFVPGSKNFADYRAQLLSWEECQPMLKEHCTGVGLPTEPKELVSHLKSWLGEIAEEVDAIPPEESGVYFHKGHPRLRRYSRAPVSDNAEILRSELLRRIPERKLLDGLANVQHWVDLAAHFGPASGSDPKIRDVSFRYLMTIFSYGCNLGPTQTARHAQDTINARTLSFLNRQHITTEKLDAAIRDVINFYNRFDLPRYWGTGKHVAADGTQFDLLQDNLLAERHVRYGGYGGIAYHHVSDKYIALFSHFISVGVWEAVYIIDGLLKNHSEIQPDTVHADTQGQSAPVFGLAHILGIQLMPRIRQWQGLNLYKPDGRRRYKHIDTLFSGKIDWKLIETHWEDLMQVTLSIKAGVLMPSTVLRKLGTYSHKNRLYRAFRELGRVVRTAFLLRYISDMSLRRQITAYTNKAEAYHGFSKWLFFGGHGIIAHNDPIEQEKRIKYNDLVANAMILQNVVDMTQVLLQLKKEGYSVSAETLSILSPYLTGHIRRFGDYVLNMEKVPEPVEYSLLTA
;
A
#
# COMPACT_ATOMS: atom_id res chain seq x y z
N MET A 1 -21.64 1.39 -20.46
CA MET A 1 -21.04 2.64 -20.95
C MET A 1 -19.89 2.95 -20.00
N THR A 2 -18.81 3.57 -20.46
CA THR A 2 -17.77 4.00 -19.51
C THR A 2 -18.41 5.06 -18.61
N ALA A 3 -18.33 4.91 -17.29
CA ALA A 3 -18.86 5.92 -16.39
C ALA A 3 -18.04 7.22 -16.58
N ILE A 4 -18.72 8.33 -16.85
CA ILE A 4 -18.08 9.64 -17.07
C ILE A 4 -17.18 10.04 -15.89
N GLU A 5 -17.56 9.60 -14.70
CA GLU A 5 -16.88 9.85 -13.42
C GLU A 5 -15.52 9.17 -13.29
N ARG A 6 -15.27 8.16 -14.13
CA ARG A 6 -13.97 7.47 -14.21
C ARG A 6 -13.00 8.16 -15.16
N THR A 7 -13.44 9.23 -15.81
CA THR A 7 -12.64 9.98 -16.79
C THR A 7 -12.33 11.38 -16.29
N ALA A 8 -11.29 11.99 -16.84
CA ALA A 8 -10.93 13.39 -16.67
C ALA A 8 -11.89 14.34 -17.42
N TYR A 9 -13.05 13.84 -17.87
CA TYR A 9 -14.03 14.65 -18.59
C TYR A 9 -14.57 15.76 -17.67
N PRO A 10 -14.40 17.04 -18.03
CA PRO A 10 -14.76 18.14 -17.14
C PRO A 10 -16.26 18.18 -16.86
N ARG A 11 -16.61 18.39 -15.60
CA ARG A 11 -17.99 18.57 -15.13
C ARG A 11 -18.04 19.67 -14.08
N PHE A 12 -19.21 20.26 -13.91
CA PHE A 12 -19.44 21.08 -12.73
C PHE A 12 -19.23 20.24 -11.48
N ARG A 13 -18.51 20.80 -10.52
CA ARG A 13 -18.42 20.18 -9.19
C ARG A 13 -19.80 20.23 -8.55
N THR A 14 -20.15 19.17 -7.87
CA THR A 14 -21.39 19.06 -7.08
C THR A 14 -21.50 20.12 -5.98
N SER A 15 -20.37 20.70 -5.56
CA SER A 15 -20.33 21.90 -4.72
C SER A 15 -19.22 22.83 -5.22
N ILE A 16 -19.51 24.13 -5.26
CA ILE A 16 -18.56 25.15 -5.71
C ILE A 16 -18.32 26.07 -4.52
N SER A 17 -17.11 26.00 -3.96
CA SER A 17 -16.72 26.86 -2.84
C SER A 17 -16.66 28.33 -3.26
N GLU A 18 -16.86 29.25 -2.32
CA GLU A 18 -16.75 30.68 -2.58
C GLU A 18 -15.35 31.08 -3.11
N LYS A 19 -14.29 30.43 -2.61
CA LYS A 19 -12.93 30.57 -3.15
C LYS A 19 -12.84 30.13 -4.61
N GLU A 20 -13.51 29.04 -4.98
CA GLU A 20 -13.53 28.54 -6.37
C GLU A 20 -14.35 29.45 -7.29
N LEU A 21 -15.49 29.98 -6.81
CA LEU A 21 -16.24 31.03 -7.49
C LEU A 21 -15.36 32.24 -7.77
N GLN A 22 -14.66 32.74 -6.74
CA GLN A 22 -13.76 33.88 -6.85
C GLN A 22 -12.58 33.63 -7.81
N HIS A 23 -11.91 32.49 -7.70
CA HIS A 23 -10.71 32.21 -8.50
C HIS A 23 -11.02 31.80 -9.96
N THR A 24 -12.12 31.08 -10.18
CA THR A 24 -12.40 30.43 -11.47
C THR A 24 -13.45 31.16 -12.27
N TYR A 25 -14.51 31.64 -11.61
CA TYR A 25 -15.70 32.16 -12.29
C TYR A 25 -15.80 33.69 -12.28
N SER A 26 -14.95 34.40 -11.54
CA SER A 26 -14.90 35.88 -11.62
C SER A 26 -14.41 36.35 -13.00
N PRO A 27 -15.20 37.14 -13.74
CA PRO A 27 -14.75 37.74 -14.99
C PRO A 27 -13.67 38.80 -14.74
N ASN A 28 -12.61 38.80 -15.54
CA ASN A 28 -11.60 39.87 -15.49
C ASN A 28 -12.00 41.06 -16.40
N SER A 29 -11.29 42.18 -16.29
CA SER A 29 -11.60 43.40 -17.05
C SER A 29 -11.60 43.21 -18.58
N ARG A 30 -10.77 42.29 -19.11
CA ARG A 30 -10.72 41.97 -20.54
C ARG A 30 -11.95 41.17 -20.97
N GLU A 31 -12.40 40.23 -20.15
CA GLU A 31 -13.59 39.41 -20.39
C GLU A 31 -14.87 40.25 -20.31
N ILE A 32 -14.96 41.19 -19.36
CA ILE A 32 -16.08 42.13 -19.26
C ILE A 32 -16.14 43.04 -20.50
N ARG A 33 -15.00 43.60 -20.92
CA ARG A 33 -14.95 44.42 -22.14
C ARG A 33 -15.38 43.63 -23.38
N PHE A 34 -14.89 42.38 -23.53
CA PHE A 34 -15.32 41.49 -24.60
C PHE A 34 -16.84 41.28 -24.61
N ALA A 35 -17.47 41.09 -23.45
CA ALA A 35 -18.92 40.92 -23.38
C ALA A 35 -19.70 42.19 -23.77
N VAL A 36 -19.21 43.37 -23.38
CA VAL A 36 -19.79 44.68 -23.76
C VAL A 36 -19.69 44.93 -25.26
N ASP A 37 -18.57 44.56 -25.88
CA ASP A 37 -18.36 44.75 -27.33
C ASP A 37 -19.28 43.84 -28.17
N MET A 38 -19.65 42.67 -27.63
CA MET A 38 -20.43 41.65 -28.35
C MET A 38 -21.95 41.74 -28.11
N ALA A 39 -22.38 42.28 -26.96
CA ALA A 39 -23.78 42.35 -26.56
C ALA A 39 -24.13 43.72 -25.93
N ARG A 40 -25.25 44.31 -26.36
CA ARG A 40 -25.73 45.62 -25.89
C ARG A 40 -26.60 45.53 -24.62
N GLU A 41 -27.39 44.47 -24.50
CA GLU A 41 -28.31 44.22 -23.38
C GLU A 41 -27.63 43.42 -22.27
N ASP A 42 -28.02 43.68 -21.01
CA ASP A 42 -27.43 43.04 -19.83
C ASP A 42 -27.73 41.53 -19.77
N ASP A 43 -28.90 41.09 -20.26
CA ASP A 43 -29.29 39.66 -20.36
C ASP A 43 -28.34 38.88 -21.28
N LEU A 44 -28.07 39.46 -22.45
CA LEU A 44 -27.17 38.88 -23.44
C LEU A 44 -25.70 38.93 -22.97
N ARG A 45 -25.30 39.96 -22.21
CA ARG A 45 -23.98 40.05 -21.58
C ARG A 45 -23.80 39.00 -20.50
N LEU A 46 -24.78 38.82 -19.63
CA LEU A 46 -24.78 37.79 -18.58
C LEU A 46 -24.68 36.39 -19.22
N SER A 47 -25.52 36.12 -20.22
CA SER A 47 -25.54 34.85 -20.94
C SER A 47 -24.23 34.57 -21.68
N LEU A 48 -23.58 35.59 -22.25
CA LEU A 48 -22.27 35.46 -22.90
C LEU A 48 -21.14 35.20 -21.89
N LEU A 49 -21.11 35.94 -20.78
CA LEU A 49 -20.11 35.77 -19.71
C LEU A 49 -20.22 34.38 -19.07
N ILE A 50 -21.43 33.89 -18.83
CA ILE A 50 -21.63 32.53 -18.31
C ILE A 50 -21.12 31.49 -19.29
N GLN A 51 -21.44 31.59 -20.59
CA GLN A 51 -20.91 30.68 -21.60
C GLN A 51 -19.38 30.74 -21.66
N LEU A 52 -18.77 31.93 -21.55
CA LEU A 52 -17.32 32.12 -21.53
C LEU A 52 -16.66 31.45 -20.31
N LYS A 53 -17.11 31.76 -19.09
CA LYS A 53 -16.51 31.21 -17.85
C LYS A 53 -16.75 29.71 -17.72
N CYS A 54 -17.94 29.24 -18.09
CA CYS A 54 -18.22 27.80 -18.13
C CYS A 54 -17.34 27.09 -19.16
N PHE A 55 -17.13 27.67 -20.35
CA PHE A 55 -16.25 27.08 -21.35
C PHE A 55 -14.79 27.06 -20.90
N GLN A 56 -14.27 28.12 -20.27
CA GLN A 56 -12.91 28.14 -19.72
C GLN A 56 -12.68 27.01 -18.71
N ARG A 57 -13.71 26.65 -17.93
CA ARG A 57 -13.64 25.58 -16.95
C ARG A 57 -13.86 24.19 -17.55
N LEU A 58 -14.80 24.04 -18.48
CA LEU A 58 -15.28 22.74 -18.95
C LEU A 58 -14.73 22.33 -20.31
N GLY A 59 -14.29 23.27 -21.14
CA GLY A 59 -13.83 23.02 -22.51
C GLY A 59 -14.93 22.71 -23.52
N TYR A 60 -16.21 22.81 -23.15
CA TYR A 60 -17.37 22.67 -24.04
C TYR A 60 -18.51 23.59 -23.61
N PHE A 61 -19.45 23.85 -24.52
CA PHE A 61 -20.63 24.68 -24.22
C PHE A 61 -21.73 23.85 -23.55
N VAL A 62 -22.26 24.39 -22.45
CA VAL A 62 -23.36 23.77 -21.68
C VAL A 62 -24.67 24.53 -21.96
N PRO A 63 -25.83 23.85 -22.04
CA PRO A 63 -27.12 24.54 -21.99
C PRO A 63 -27.22 25.42 -20.74
N LEU A 64 -27.78 26.63 -20.87
CA LEU A 64 -27.82 27.59 -19.76
C LEU A 64 -28.62 27.06 -18.56
N GLU A 65 -29.66 26.27 -18.81
CA GLU A 65 -30.48 25.56 -17.81
C GLU A 65 -29.69 24.59 -16.92
N ASN A 66 -28.53 24.11 -17.38
CA ASN A 66 -27.70 23.15 -16.66
C ASN A 66 -26.55 23.82 -15.89
N VAL A 67 -26.49 25.15 -15.86
CA VAL A 67 -25.48 25.91 -15.11
C VAL A 67 -25.97 26.12 -13.67
N PRO A 68 -25.18 25.79 -12.64
CA PRO A 68 -25.54 26.03 -11.24
C PRO A 68 -25.85 27.50 -10.94
N ASP A 69 -26.92 27.75 -10.19
CA ASP A 69 -27.36 29.09 -9.79
C ASP A 69 -26.28 29.90 -9.07
N SER A 70 -25.43 29.25 -8.28
CA SER A 70 -24.32 29.90 -7.58
C SER A 70 -23.31 30.54 -8.53
N ILE A 71 -23.02 29.93 -9.68
CA ILE A 71 -22.15 30.51 -10.72
C ILE A 71 -22.85 31.71 -11.36
N ILE A 72 -24.13 31.57 -11.67
CA ILE A 72 -24.94 32.62 -12.32
C ILE A 72 -24.96 33.88 -11.44
N HIS A 73 -25.28 33.71 -10.15
CA HIS A 73 -25.32 34.80 -9.18
C HIS A 73 -23.95 35.45 -8.97
N HIS A 74 -22.89 34.64 -8.87
CA HIS A 74 -21.52 35.15 -8.71
C HIS A 74 -21.07 35.99 -9.91
N ILE A 75 -21.28 35.50 -11.13
CA ILE A 75 -20.88 36.21 -12.35
C ILE A 75 -21.68 37.51 -12.51
N ARG A 76 -22.99 37.49 -12.23
CA ARG A 76 -23.84 38.69 -12.27
C ARG A 76 -23.30 39.78 -11.34
N ASN A 77 -23.00 39.41 -10.10
CA ASN A 77 -22.48 40.33 -9.09
C ASN A 77 -21.08 40.84 -9.46
N ALA A 78 -20.19 39.94 -9.89
CA ALA A 78 -18.82 40.29 -10.27
C ALA A 78 -18.76 41.22 -11.49
N ALA A 79 -19.69 41.07 -12.43
CA ALA A 79 -19.80 41.92 -13.63
C ALA A 79 -20.60 43.21 -13.43
N LYS A 80 -21.19 43.43 -12.24
CA LYS A 80 -22.04 44.59 -11.91
C LYS A 80 -23.24 44.77 -12.84
N LEU A 81 -23.87 43.66 -13.24
CA LEU A 81 -25.08 43.66 -14.07
C LEU A 81 -26.34 43.83 -13.20
N GLY A 82 -27.41 44.40 -13.77
CA GLY A 82 -28.67 44.65 -13.05
C GLY A 82 -29.29 43.38 -12.45
N SER A 83 -29.98 43.52 -11.31
CA SER A 83 -30.62 42.39 -10.60
C SER A 83 -31.74 41.71 -11.38
N GLY A 84 -32.33 42.41 -12.36
CA GLY A 84 -33.34 41.88 -13.28
C GLY A 84 -32.77 41.17 -14.50
N ALA A 85 -31.44 41.00 -14.61
CA ALA A 85 -30.84 40.37 -15.78
C ALA A 85 -31.03 38.84 -15.77
N GLU A 86 -31.69 38.32 -16.80
CA GLU A 86 -32.06 36.91 -16.97
C GLU A 86 -31.21 36.19 -18.02
N LEU A 87 -31.18 34.86 -17.93
CA LEU A 87 -30.48 34.00 -18.89
C LEU A 87 -31.35 33.73 -20.10
N GLN A 88 -31.18 34.54 -21.15
CA GLN A 88 -31.99 34.39 -22.36
C GLN A 88 -31.18 34.49 -23.65
N TYR A 89 -31.48 33.56 -24.56
CA TYR A 89 -31.17 33.69 -25.98
C TYR A 89 -32.50 33.56 -26.73
N GLU A 90 -33.07 34.67 -27.20
CA GLU A 90 -34.34 34.67 -27.93
C GLU A 90 -34.23 33.96 -29.31
N HIS A 91 -33.03 33.93 -29.88
CA HIS A 91 -32.76 33.33 -31.18
C HIS A 91 -31.51 32.46 -31.15
N GLU A 92 -31.60 31.23 -31.67
CA GLU A 92 -30.45 30.31 -31.80
C GLU A 92 -29.27 30.95 -32.56
N ARG A 93 -29.55 31.80 -33.55
CA ARG A 93 -28.52 32.50 -34.33
C ARG A 93 -27.62 33.39 -33.47
N THR A 94 -28.19 34.06 -32.46
CA THR A 94 -27.43 34.89 -31.52
C THR A 94 -26.56 34.02 -30.61
N GLN A 95 -27.10 32.89 -30.13
CA GLN A 95 -26.34 31.92 -29.34
C GLN A 95 -25.15 31.34 -30.13
N PHE A 96 -25.34 30.97 -31.40
CA PHE A 96 -24.25 30.49 -32.25
C PHE A 96 -23.17 31.55 -32.46
N ARG A 97 -23.56 32.81 -32.72
CA ARG A 97 -22.63 33.94 -32.85
C ARG A 97 -21.80 34.14 -31.58
N HIS A 98 -22.43 34.06 -30.41
CA HIS A 98 -21.75 34.17 -29.11
C HIS A 98 -20.78 33.02 -28.86
N ARG A 99 -21.16 31.78 -29.20
CA ARG A 99 -20.25 30.63 -29.11
C ARG A 99 -19.03 30.78 -30.02
N ASP A 100 -19.21 31.26 -31.25
CA ASP A 100 -18.09 31.53 -32.15
C ASP A 100 -17.19 32.67 -31.66
N ALA A 101 -17.78 33.74 -31.08
CA ALA A 101 -17.01 34.81 -30.46
C ALA A 101 -16.19 34.31 -29.25
N VAL A 102 -16.75 33.44 -28.41
CA VAL A 102 -16.03 32.81 -27.28
C VAL A 102 -14.87 31.95 -27.78
N ARG A 103 -15.09 31.13 -28.83
CA ARG A 103 -14.03 30.32 -29.46
C ARG A 103 -12.89 31.19 -29.96
N GLN A 104 -13.21 32.27 -30.67
CA GLN A 104 -12.21 33.22 -31.19
C GLN A 104 -11.45 33.92 -30.05
N PHE A 105 -12.15 34.35 -28.99
CA PHE A 105 -11.53 34.99 -27.84
C PHE A 105 -10.55 34.08 -27.09
N LEU A 106 -10.88 32.79 -26.95
CA LEU A 106 -10.03 31.81 -26.26
C LEU A 106 -8.98 31.15 -27.17
N GLY A 107 -9.04 31.38 -28.49
CA GLY A 107 -8.19 30.71 -29.46
C GLY A 107 -8.44 29.20 -29.57
N VAL A 108 -9.71 28.79 -29.39
CA VAL A 108 -10.14 27.38 -29.38
C VAL A 108 -10.90 27.06 -30.67
N ARG A 109 -10.60 25.91 -31.28
CA ARG A 109 -11.29 25.44 -32.49
C ARG A 109 -12.46 24.51 -32.14
N PRO A 110 -13.55 24.51 -32.92
CA PRO A 110 -14.66 23.60 -32.67
C PRO A 110 -14.25 22.16 -32.93
N TYR A 111 -14.82 21.19 -32.20
CA TYR A 111 -14.48 19.76 -32.36
C TYR A 111 -14.58 19.29 -33.82
N ARG A 112 -15.60 19.74 -34.56
CA ARG A 112 -15.78 19.41 -35.99
C ARG A 112 -14.60 19.79 -36.89
N ALA A 113 -13.76 20.75 -36.48
CA ALA A 113 -12.58 21.20 -37.24
C ALA A 113 -11.35 20.32 -36.95
N GLY A 114 -11.46 19.01 -37.22
CA GLY A 114 -10.35 18.05 -37.11
C GLY A 114 -10.25 17.31 -35.76
N GLY A 115 -11.07 17.65 -34.77
CA GLY A 115 -11.13 16.99 -33.46
C GLY A 115 -11.35 15.47 -33.51
N PRO A 116 -12.30 14.93 -34.32
CA PRO A 116 -12.47 13.48 -34.44
C PRO A 116 -11.20 12.74 -34.87
N LYS A 117 -10.37 13.34 -35.74
CA LYS A 117 -9.13 12.72 -36.22
C LYS A 117 -8.07 12.70 -35.12
N ILE A 118 -7.91 13.82 -34.41
CA ILE A 118 -6.96 13.95 -33.29
C ILE A 118 -7.35 13.03 -32.14
N ALA A 119 -8.62 13.05 -31.71
CA ALA A 119 -9.11 12.16 -30.67
C ALA A 119 -8.97 10.68 -31.07
N ALA A 120 -9.20 10.35 -32.35
CA ALA A 120 -9.00 8.99 -32.84
C ALA A 120 -7.53 8.57 -32.85
N GLN A 121 -6.61 9.47 -33.21
CA GLN A 121 -5.17 9.20 -33.19
C GLN A 121 -4.69 8.97 -31.76
N ALA A 122 -4.96 9.89 -30.84
CA ALA A 122 -4.61 9.76 -29.43
C ALA A 122 -5.20 8.49 -28.80
N ALA A 123 -6.48 8.20 -29.07
CA ALA A 123 -7.12 6.98 -28.60
C ALA A 123 -6.50 5.72 -29.22
N THR A 124 -5.96 5.78 -30.45
CA THR A 124 -5.29 4.64 -31.10
C THR A 124 -3.93 4.38 -30.44
N GLU A 125 -3.14 5.42 -30.25
CA GLU A 125 -1.84 5.36 -29.56
C GLU A 125 -2.01 4.83 -28.13
N ALA A 126 -2.99 5.38 -27.39
CA ALA A 126 -3.32 4.92 -26.04
C ALA A 126 -3.88 3.49 -26.03
N ALA A 127 -4.73 3.09 -26.99
CA ALA A 127 -5.31 1.76 -27.02
C ALA A 127 -4.29 0.64 -27.30
N ILE A 128 -3.10 0.95 -27.81
CA ILE A 128 -2.02 -0.02 -27.99
C ILE A 128 -1.46 -0.46 -26.63
N THR A 129 -1.27 0.49 -25.71
CA THR A 129 -0.65 0.24 -24.39
C THR A 129 -1.67 0.03 -23.28
N MET A 130 -2.81 0.74 -23.32
CA MET A 130 -3.83 0.77 -22.28
C MET A 130 -4.98 -0.22 -22.54
N GLY A 131 -5.56 -0.72 -21.45
CA GLY A 131 -6.66 -1.69 -21.46
C GLY A 131 -8.02 -1.10 -21.05
N ASP A 132 -8.03 -0.14 -20.12
CA ASP A 132 -9.25 0.48 -19.59
C ASP A 132 -9.76 1.56 -20.57
N PRO A 133 -11.03 1.51 -20.98
CA PRO A 133 -11.67 2.58 -21.76
C PRO A 133 -11.52 3.97 -21.14
N ALA A 134 -11.54 4.10 -19.81
CA ALA A 134 -11.44 5.38 -19.13
C ALA A 134 -10.09 6.06 -19.39
N ASP A 135 -8.99 5.31 -19.29
CA ASP A 135 -7.64 5.82 -19.54
C ASP A 135 -7.47 6.28 -21.00
N ILE A 136 -8.03 5.52 -21.94
CA ILE A 136 -8.01 5.87 -23.36
C ILE A 136 -8.84 7.14 -23.63
N ILE A 137 -9.97 7.31 -22.94
CA ILE A 137 -10.76 8.56 -23.00
C ILE A 137 -9.94 9.72 -22.43
N ASN A 138 -9.23 9.52 -21.31
CA ASN A 138 -8.41 10.55 -20.67
C ASN A 138 -7.30 11.02 -21.60
N ALA A 139 -6.58 10.10 -22.24
CA ALA A 139 -5.56 10.43 -23.23
C ALA A 139 -6.14 11.23 -24.42
N ALA A 140 -7.34 10.88 -24.89
CA ALA A 140 -8.01 11.64 -25.94
C ALA A 140 -8.43 13.04 -25.48
N ILE A 141 -8.90 13.20 -24.23
CA ILE A 141 -9.26 14.50 -23.65
C ILE A 141 -8.02 15.38 -23.51
N GLU A 142 -6.94 14.84 -22.96
CA GLU A 142 -5.67 15.54 -22.78
C GLU A 142 -5.13 16.07 -24.11
N GLU A 143 -5.17 15.25 -25.16
CA GLU A 143 -4.73 15.67 -26.49
C GLU A 143 -5.62 16.78 -27.07
N LEU A 144 -6.94 16.68 -26.92
CA LEU A 144 -7.88 17.70 -27.40
C LEU A 144 -7.63 19.05 -26.69
N ILE A 145 -7.39 19.02 -25.38
CA ILE A 145 -7.05 20.21 -24.60
C ILE A 145 -5.71 20.79 -25.05
N ARG A 146 -4.68 19.95 -25.22
CA ARG A 146 -3.35 20.34 -25.69
C ARG A 146 -3.39 21.06 -27.05
N GLN A 147 -4.24 20.59 -27.96
CA GLN A 147 -4.43 21.15 -29.31
C GLN A 147 -5.43 22.32 -29.37
N LYS A 148 -5.91 22.79 -28.22
CA LYS A 148 -6.91 23.86 -28.07
C LYS A 148 -8.18 23.59 -28.89
N LEU A 149 -8.77 22.41 -28.69
CA LEU A 149 -10.05 22.02 -29.29
C LEU A 149 -11.16 21.96 -28.25
N GLU A 150 -12.36 22.29 -28.68
CA GLU A 150 -13.59 22.05 -27.92
C GLU A 150 -13.79 20.55 -27.68
N LEU A 151 -14.18 20.18 -26.46
CA LEU A 151 -14.50 18.81 -26.10
C LEU A 151 -15.88 18.43 -26.67
N PRO A 152 -16.02 17.26 -27.32
CA PRO A 152 -17.32 16.75 -27.75
C PRO A 152 -18.11 16.18 -26.55
N ALA A 153 -19.41 15.95 -26.74
CA ALA A 153 -20.21 15.23 -25.76
C ALA A 153 -19.56 13.88 -25.38
N PHE A 154 -19.53 13.56 -24.09
CA PHE A 154 -18.89 12.35 -23.56
C PHE A 154 -19.34 11.07 -24.26
N SER A 155 -20.63 10.96 -24.62
CA SER A 155 -21.17 9.81 -25.34
C SER A 155 -20.52 9.61 -26.72
N GLN A 156 -20.07 10.68 -27.37
CA GLN A 156 -19.33 10.59 -28.63
C GLN A 156 -17.91 10.05 -28.41
N LEU A 157 -17.20 10.49 -27.36
CA LEU A 157 -15.89 9.95 -26.98
C LEU A 157 -15.98 8.48 -26.58
N ASP A 158 -16.94 8.12 -25.72
CA ASP A 158 -17.14 6.73 -25.28
C ASP A 158 -17.39 5.80 -26.48
N ARG A 159 -18.23 6.20 -27.44
CA ARG A 159 -18.48 5.43 -28.67
C ARG A 159 -17.22 5.33 -29.56
N LEU A 160 -16.47 6.43 -29.71
CA LEU A 160 -15.24 6.47 -30.50
C LEU A 160 -14.18 5.52 -29.90
N VAL A 161 -13.90 5.67 -28.62
CA VAL A 161 -12.91 4.88 -27.88
C VAL A 161 -13.29 3.40 -27.86
N LYS A 162 -14.56 3.05 -27.62
CA LYS A 162 -15.02 1.65 -27.68
C LYS A 162 -14.72 1.00 -29.03
N ARG A 163 -14.97 1.70 -30.12
CA ARG A 163 -14.71 1.21 -31.48
C ARG A 163 -13.21 1.06 -31.75
N ILE A 164 -12.40 2.06 -31.39
CA ILE A 164 -10.94 2.02 -31.57
C ILE A 164 -10.31 0.91 -30.73
N ARG A 165 -10.68 0.81 -29.46
CA ARG A 165 -10.24 -0.25 -28.55
C ARG A 165 -10.62 -1.64 -29.06
N ALA A 166 -11.85 -1.81 -29.56
CA ALA A 166 -12.29 -3.08 -30.13
C ALA A 166 -11.45 -3.48 -31.35
N LYS A 167 -11.10 -2.51 -32.20
CA LYS A 167 -10.20 -2.72 -33.35
C LYS A 167 -8.79 -3.08 -32.89
N ALA A 168 -8.17 -2.25 -32.04
CA ALA A 168 -6.82 -2.48 -31.52
C ALA A 168 -6.70 -3.86 -30.83
N ASN A 169 -7.68 -4.24 -30.01
CA ASN A 169 -7.70 -5.56 -29.39
C ASN A 169 -7.79 -6.68 -30.43
N LYS A 170 -8.64 -6.52 -31.46
CA LYS A 170 -8.77 -7.51 -32.54
C LYS A 170 -7.46 -7.70 -33.30
N ASP A 171 -6.74 -6.60 -33.55
CA ASP A 171 -5.46 -6.62 -34.26
C ASP A 171 -4.39 -7.33 -33.41
N VAL A 172 -4.33 -7.06 -32.11
CA VAL A 172 -3.44 -7.77 -31.17
C VAL A 172 -3.79 -9.26 -31.07
N TYR A 173 -5.09 -9.60 -31.02
CA TYR A 173 -5.53 -11.00 -31.01
C TYR A 173 -5.10 -11.74 -32.29
N ALA A 174 -5.21 -11.10 -33.45
CA ALA A 174 -4.77 -11.66 -34.71
C ALA A 174 -3.25 -11.85 -34.75
N LEU A 175 -2.49 -10.86 -34.29
CA LEU A 175 -1.03 -10.91 -34.20
C LEU A 175 -0.55 -12.08 -33.32
N ILE A 176 -1.07 -12.17 -32.10
CA ILE A 176 -0.74 -13.28 -31.17
C ILE A 176 -1.12 -14.62 -31.81
N SER A 177 -2.32 -14.72 -32.38
CA SER A 177 -2.77 -15.96 -33.03
C SER A 177 -1.88 -16.37 -34.21
N SER A 178 -1.32 -15.41 -34.95
CA SER A 178 -0.43 -15.68 -36.09
C SER A 178 0.95 -16.20 -35.69
N ARG A 179 1.43 -15.86 -34.48
CA ARG A 179 2.74 -16.27 -33.94
C ARG A 179 2.72 -17.68 -33.32
N LEU A 180 1.54 -18.25 -33.12
CA LEU A 180 1.33 -19.59 -32.57
C LEU A 180 1.37 -20.66 -33.66
N SER A 181 2.12 -21.73 -33.41
CA SER A 181 2.13 -22.94 -34.24
C SER A 181 0.82 -23.74 -34.09
N SER A 182 0.60 -24.73 -34.96
CA SER A 182 -0.54 -25.66 -34.83
C SER A 182 -0.48 -26.43 -33.50
N GLY A 183 0.71 -26.87 -33.08
CA GLY A 183 0.93 -27.54 -31.81
C GLY A 183 0.60 -26.65 -30.60
N ASP A 184 1.03 -25.38 -30.62
CA ASP A 184 0.71 -24.42 -29.55
C ASP A 184 -0.80 -24.25 -29.41
N ARG A 185 -1.53 -24.12 -30.54
CA ARG A 185 -2.99 -23.95 -30.54
C ARG A 185 -3.71 -25.16 -29.96
N GLU A 186 -3.25 -26.37 -30.29
CA GLU A 186 -3.81 -27.61 -29.75
C GLU A 186 -3.60 -27.71 -28.23
N LEU A 187 -2.40 -27.36 -27.74
CA LEU A 187 -2.10 -27.32 -26.31
C LEU A 187 -2.99 -26.31 -25.58
N LEU A 188 -3.17 -25.11 -26.14
CA LEU A 188 -4.03 -24.07 -25.57
C LEU A 188 -5.51 -24.48 -25.53
N ASP A 189 -5.99 -25.16 -26.57
CA ASP A 189 -7.40 -25.61 -26.66
C ASP A 189 -7.73 -26.72 -25.66
N LYS A 190 -6.74 -27.53 -25.24
CA LYS A 190 -6.89 -28.54 -24.18
C LYS A 190 -6.98 -27.96 -22.77
N LEU A 191 -6.43 -26.75 -22.52
CA LEU A 191 -6.42 -26.15 -21.17
C LEU A 191 -7.81 -26.04 -20.51
N PRO A 192 -8.88 -25.54 -21.18
CA PRO A 192 -10.22 -25.46 -20.60
C PRO A 192 -11.01 -26.78 -20.67
N GLU A 193 -10.42 -27.88 -21.13
CA GLU A 193 -11.05 -29.20 -21.15
C GLU A 193 -10.89 -29.92 -19.80
N LEU A 194 -11.81 -30.85 -19.52
CA LEU A 194 -11.80 -31.62 -18.28
C LEU A 194 -10.69 -32.67 -18.33
N ARG A 195 -9.81 -32.65 -17.33
CA ARG A 195 -8.65 -33.55 -17.27
C ARG A 195 -8.99 -34.91 -16.66
N ASP A 196 -10.04 -35.00 -15.84
CA ASP A 196 -10.33 -36.17 -14.99
C ASP A 196 -11.79 -36.26 -14.50
N ARG A 197 -12.19 -37.44 -14.00
CA ARG A 197 -13.49 -37.70 -13.31
C ARG A 197 -13.77 -36.78 -12.10
N ARG A 198 -12.79 -35.97 -11.67
CA ARG A 198 -12.87 -34.98 -10.57
C ARG A 198 -13.32 -33.58 -11.00
N SER A 199 -13.76 -33.39 -12.24
CA SER A 199 -14.36 -32.13 -12.75
C SER A 199 -13.46 -30.89 -12.70
N ARG A 200 -12.13 -31.04 -12.88
CA ARG A 200 -11.16 -29.91 -12.93
C ARG A 200 -10.50 -29.79 -14.31
N THR A 201 -10.16 -28.57 -14.71
CA THR A 201 -9.47 -28.22 -15.97
C THR A 201 -8.07 -27.69 -15.67
N ASP A 202 -7.13 -27.84 -16.58
CA ASP A 202 -5.79 -27.25 -16.43
C ASP A 202 -5.84 -25.72 -16.35
N PHE A 203 -6.82 -25.11 -17.02
CA PHE A 203 -7.11 -23.69 -16.91
C PHE A 203 -7.51 -23.26 -15.48
N THR A 204 -8.19 -24.12 -14.72
CA THR A 204 -8.46 -23.86 -13.30
C THR A 204 -7.18 -23.93 -12.48
N VAL A 205 -6.31 -24.90 -12.76
CA VAL A 205 -5.01 -25.07 -12.09
C VAL A 205 -4.11 -23.84 -12.30
N LEU A 206 -4.14 -23.22 -13.49
CA LEU A 206 -3.42 -21.96 -13.76
C LEU A 206 -3.79 -20.82 -12.81
N LYS A 207 -4.99 -20.85 -12.24
CA LYS A 207 -5.50 -19.79 -11.38
C LYS A 207 -5.23 -20.04 -9.91
N GLU A 208 -4.89 -21.27 -9.53
CA GLU A 208 -4.75 -21.67 -8.14
C GLU A 208 -3.62 -20.93 -7.43
N PRO A 209 -3.87 -20.41 -6.21
CA PRO A 209 -2.83 -19.81 -5.39
C PRO A 209 -1.84 -20.87 -4.90
N ALA A 210 -0.66 -20.42 -4.47
CA ALA A 210 0.31 -21.29 -3.83
C ALA A 210 -0.14 -21.72 -2.42
N GLY A 211 0.08 -23.00 -2.09
CA GLY A 211 -0.12 -23.52 -0.74
C GLY A 211 0.97 -23.07 0.25
N ARG A 212 0.92 -23.56 1.49
CA ARG A 212 1.93 -23.23 2.53
C ARG A 212 3.36 -23.68 2.15
N SER A 213 4.39 -23.07 2.74
CA SER A 213 5.82 -23.34 2.51
C SER A 213 6.31 -24.71 3.05
N SER A 214 5.80 -25.80 2.47
CA SER A 214 6.14 -27.19 2.79
C SER A 214 6.91 -27.88 1.66
N LEU A 215 7.63 -28.97 1.97
CA LEU A 215 8.33 -29.79 0.96
C LEU A 215 7.42 -30.22 -0.20
N ARG A 216 6.20 -30.63 0.14
CA ARG A 216 5.21 -31.07 -0.84
C ARG A 216 4.84 -29.94 -1.80
N HIS A 217 4.44 -28.79 -1.27
CA HIS A 217 4.02 -27.66 -2.10
C HIS A 217 5.17 -27.03 -2.90
N MET A 218 6.41 -27.05 -2.38
CA MET A 218 7.58 -26.64 -3.15
C MET A 218 7.77 -27.52 -4.39
N ARG A 219 7.66 -28.84 -4.25
CA ARG A 219 7.73 -29.78 -5.38
C ARG A 219 6.57 -29.60 -6.36
N GLU A 220 5.36 -29.39 -5.85
CA GLU A 220 4.18 -29.13 -6.70
C GLU A 220 4.34 -27.82 -7.51
N LEU A 221 4.88 -26.75 -6.92
CA LEU A 221 5.17 -25.51 -7.64
C LEU A 221 6.32 -25.63 -8.64
N GLN A 222 7.37 -26.39 -8.32
CA GLN A 222 8.45 -26.70 -9.27
C GLN A 222 7.90 -27.46 -10.48
N ALA A 223 7.11 -28.51 -10.24
CA ALA A 223 6.45 -29.27 -11.30
C ALA A 223 5.51 -28.39 -12.14
N ARG A 224 4.79 -27.46 -11.48
CA ARG A 224 3.96 -26.47 -12.17
C ARG A 224 4.79 -25.53 -13.03
N LEU A 225 5.93 -25.03 -12.57
CA LEU A 225 6.80 -24.16 -13.35
C LEU A 225 7.33 -24.88 -14.60
N ILE A 226 7.80 -26.13 -14.45
CA ILE A 226 8.27 -26.96 -15.55
C ILE A 226 7.14 -27.20 -16.56
N TRP A 227 5.94 -27.54 -16.08
CA TRP A 227 4.76 -27.72 -16.94
C TRP A 227 4.42 -26.44 -17.71
N LEU A 228 4.41 -25.27 -17.06
CA LEU A 228 4.14 -23.99 -17.69
C LEU A 228 5.17 -23.65 -18.78
N GLN A 229 6.45 -23.87 -18.50
CA GLN A 229 7.54 -23.64 -19.45
C GLN A 229 7.50 -24.62 -20.64
N GLY A 230 6.93 -25.81 -20.45
CA GLY A 230 6.77 -26.82 -21.50
C GLY A 230 5.54 -26.64 -22.39
N LEU A 231 4.66 -25.64 -22.16
CA LEU A 231 3.45 -25.43 -22.94
C LEU A 231 3.70 -24.60 -24.21
N VAL A 232 3.86 -23.29 -24.06
CA VAL A 232 4.03 -22.34 -25.15
C VAL A 232 5.11 -21.36 -24.73
N ASP A 233 6.04 -21.05 -25.63
CA ASP A 233 7.00 -19.96 -25.42
C ASP A 233 6.28 -18.61 -25.47
N THR A 234 5.79 -18.19 -24.31
CA THR A 234 5.01 -16.96 -24.20
C THR A 234 5.84 -15.71 -24.44
N ASP A 235 7.15 -15.76 -24.18
CA ASP A 235 8.04 -14.60 -24.33
C ASP A 235 8.23 -14.28 -25.82
N ARG A 236 8.43 -15.30 -26.65
CA ARG A 236 8.46 -15.16 -28.11
C ARG A 236 7.12 -14.68 -28.69
N VAL A 237 6.02 -15.27 -28.25
CA VAL A 237 4.68 -14.97 -28.81
C VAL A 237 4.23 -13.55 -28.45
N LEU A 238 4.50 -13.11 -27.21
CA LEU A 238 4.13 -11.80 -26.68
C LEU A 238 5.20 -10.73 -26.90
N ALA A 239 6.27 -11.02 -27.63
CA ALA A 239 7.28 -10.04 -28.01
C ALA A 239 6.63 -8.77 -28.59
N GLU A 240 7.11 -7.59 -28.22
CA GLU A 240 6.57 -6.28 -28.67
C GLU A 240 5.14 -5.95 -28.21
N ILE A 241 4.42 -6.85 -27.52
CA ILE A 241 3.13 -6.52 -26.92
C ILE A 241 3.37 -5.76 -25.62
N PRO A 242 2.78 -4.57 -25.43
CA PRO A 242 2.93 -3.82 -24.18
C PRO A 242 2.52 -4.62 -22.95
N ARG A 243 3.33 -4.55 -21.88
CA ARG A 243 3.11 -5.30 -20.63
C ARG A 243 1.73 -5.02 -20.01
N GLY A 244 1.27 -3.77 -20.07
CA GLY A 244 -0.07 -3.38 -19.59
C GLY A 244 -1.20 -4.12 -20.32
N LYS A 245 -1.04 -4.35 -21.62
CA LYS A 245 -2.00 -5.10 -22.44
C LYS A 245 -2.03 -6.58 -22.07
N ILE A 246 -0.85 -7.18 -21.89
CA ILE A 246 -0.72 -8.57 -21.43
C ILE A 246 -1.40 -8.74 -20.08
N TYR A 247 -1.14 -7.82 -19.14
CA TYR A 247 -1.76 -7.84 -17.82
C TYR A 247 -3.30 -7.74 -17.90
N PHE A 248 -3.81 -6.80 -18.71
CA PHE A 248 -5.26 -6.64 -18.91
C PHE A 248 -5.91 -7.93 -19.46
N PHE A 249 -5.34 -8.55 -20.50
CA PHE A 249 -5.85 -9.80 -21.05
C PHE A 249 -5.74 -10.97 -20.06
N ALA A 250 -4.67 -11.03 -19.27
CA ALA A 250 -4.56 -12.02 -18.21
C ALA A 250 -5.66 -11.86 -17.16
N GLN A 251 -5.97 -10.63 -16.73
CA GLN A 251 -7.04 -10.38 -15.76
C GLN A 251 -8.42 -10.72 -16.33
N GLU A 252 -8.70 -10.34 -17.58
CA GLU A 252 -9.94 -10.74 -18.28
C GLU A 252 -10.07 -12.27 -18.34
N SER A 253 -8.99 -12.98 -18.69
CA SER A 253 -8.95 -14.45 -18.73
C SER A 253 -9.18 -15.08 -17.35
N ARG A 254 -8.56 -14.53 -16.29
CA ARG A 254 -8.72 -15.02 -14.91
C ARG A 254 -10.15 -14.92 -14.41
N ALA A 255 -10.92 -13.93 -14.84
CA ALA A 255 -12.33 -13.77 -14.48
C ALA A 255 -13.26 -14.84 -15.09
N TYR A 256 -12.91 -15.42 -16.24
CA TYR A 256 -13.77 -16.40 -16.93
C TYR A 256 -13.72 -17.81 -16.34
N GLU A 257 -14.85 -18.52 -16.37
CA GLU A 257 -14.87 -19.96 -16.14
C GLU A 257 -14.46 -20.73 -17.40
N PRO A 258 -13.98 -21.99 -17.30
CA PRO A 258 -13.55 -22.77 -18.47
C PRO A 258 -14.60 -22.85 -19.59
N PHE A 259 -15.89 -22.89 -19.22
CA PHE A 259 -16.99 -22.85 -20.17
C PHE A 259 -17.04 -21.58 -21.02
N TYR A 260 -16.80 -20.41 -20.43
CA TYR A 260 -16.82 -19.13 -21.16
C TYR A 260 -15.63 -19.01 -22.11
N ILE A 261 -14.44 -19.43 -21.67
CA ILE A 261 -13.24 -19.45 -22.52
C ILE A 261 -13.46 -20.27 -23.78
N ARG A 262 -14.09 -21.46 -23.66
CA ARG A 262 -14.39 -22.33 -24.81
C ARG A 262 -15.29 -21.67 -25.85
N ARG A 263 -16.21 -20.80 -25.42
CA ARG A 263 -17.14 -20.07 -26.30
C ARG A 263 -16.54 -18.85 -26.98
N LEU A 264 -15.32 -18.43 -26.60
CA LEU A 264 -14.64 -17.32 -27.26
C LEU A 264 -14.17 -17.71 -28.66
N LYS A 265 -14.16 -16.73 -29.57
CA LYS A 265 -13.57 -16.92 -30.91
C LYS A 265 -12.07 -17.24 -30.79
N PRO A 266 -11.51 -18.13 -31.62
CA PRO A 266 -10.14 -18.63 -31.44
C PRO A 266 -9.07 -17.55 -31.27
N PRO A 267 -9.01 -16.46 -32.08
CA PRO A 267 -7.97 -15.44 -31.89
C PRO A 267 -8.01 -14.78 -30.50
N LYS A 268 -9.21 -14.47 -30.00
CA LYS A 268 -9.38 -13.91 -28.65
C LYS A 268 -9.07 -14.96 -27.59
N ARG A 269 -9.54 -16.21 -27.77
CA ARG A 269 -9.28 -17.33 -26.85
C ARG A 269 -7.78 -17.53 -26.66
N TYR A 270 -7.02 -17.62 -27.74
CA TYR A 270 -5.57 -17.82 -27.69
C TYR A 270 -4.85 -16.65 -27.03
N ALA A 271 -5.18 -15.40 -27.37
CA ALA A 271 -4.56 -14.24 -26.74
C ALA A 271 -4.78 -14.19 -25.23
N LEU A 272 -6.01 -14.47 -24.76
CA LEU A 272 -6.32 -14.51 -23.33
C LEU A 272 -5.63 -15.67 -22.60
N LEU A 273 -5.50 -16.84 -23.26
CA LEU A 273 -4.82 -18.01 -22.68
C LEU A 273 -3.30 -17.80 -22.59
N VAL A 274 -2.67 -17.28 -23.65
CA VAL A 274 -1.23 -16.97 -23.65
C VAL A 274 -0.90 -15.90 -22.60
N ALA A 275 -1.73 -14.85 -22.48
CA ALA A 275 -1.55 -13.81 -21.47
C ALA A 275 -1.65 -14.36 -20.03
N VAL A 276 -2.62 -15.24 -19.75
CA VAL A 276 -2.72 -15.85 -18.41
C VAL A 276 -1.58 -16.83 -18.14
N LEU A 277 -1.09 -17.57 -19.15
CA LEU A 277 0.08 -18.44 -19.01
C LEU A 277 1.34 -17.65 -18.68
N HIS A 278 1.60 -16.56 -19.41
CA HIS A 278 2.76 -15.69 -19.18
C HIS A 278 2.74 -15.13 -17.75
N THR A 279 1.60 -14.58 -17.34
CA THR A 279 1.46 -14.04 -15.98
C THR A 279 1.49 -15.10 -14.89
N ALA A 280 0.93 -16.30 -15.13
CA ALA A 280 1.00 -17.42 -14.19
C ALA A 280 2.43 -17.95 -14.03
N THR A 281 3.25 -17.92 -15.08
CA THR A 281 4.66 -18.30 -15.03
C THR A 281 5.45 -17.34 -14.14
N GLY A 282 5.31 -16.03 -14.35
CA GLY A 282 5.94 -15.03 -13.49
C GLY A 282 5.49 -15.09 -12.03
N VAL A 283 4.18 -15.29 -11.79
CA VAL A 283 3.64 -15.49 -10.42
C VAL A 283 4.16 -16.78 -9.79
N THR A 284 4.33 -17.86 -10.56
CA THR A 284 4.88 -19.13 -10.04
C THR A 284 6.35 -18.96 -9.63
N ARG A 285 7.14 -18.23 -10.42
CA ARG A 285 8.52 -17.84 -10.05
C ARG A 285 8.56 -17.03 -8.76
N ASP A 286 7.69 -16.01 -8.64
CA ASP A 286 7.60 -15.21 -7.41
C ASP A 286 7.20 -16.07 -6.20
N ASN A 287 6.25 -16.98 -6.35
CA ASN A 287 5.83 -17.89 -5.28
C ASN A 287 6.96 -18.84 -4.85
N LEU A 288 7.78 -19.33 -5.79
CA LEU A 288 8.95 -20.16 -5.49
C LEU A 288 10.04 -19.38 -4.74
N ALA A 289 10.33 -18.15 -5.18
CA ALA A 289 11.24 -17.23 -4.50
C ALA A 289 10.75 -16.94 -3.07
N GLU A 290 9.47 -16.62 -2.89
CA GLU A 290 8.87 -16.39 -1.57
C GLU A 290 8.93 -17.64 -0.69
N MET A 291 8.62 -18.83 -1.23
CA MET A 291 8.77 -20.09 -0.50
C MET A 291 10.21 -20.35 -0.05
N PHE A 292 11.18 -20.06 -0.91
CA PHE A 292 12.59 -20.17 -0.59
C PHE A 292 12.96 -19.25 0.58
N LEU A 293 12.60 -17.96 0.52
CA LEU A 293 12.85 -17.00 1.59
C LEU A 293 12.21 -17.42 2.91
N LYS A 294 10.93 -17.79 2.90
CA LYS A 294 10.21 -18.26 4.10
C LYS A 294 10.84 -19.52 4.68
N ARG A 295 11.25 -20.45 3.82
CA ARG A 295 11.89 -21.70 4.25
C ARG A 295 13.22 -21.41 4.92
N MET A 296 14.09 -20.60 4.31
CA MET A 296 15.37 -20.21 4.90
C MET A 296 15.17 -19.47 6.23
N GLY A 297 14.25 -18.51 6.30
CA GLY A 297 13.90 -17.82 7.55
C GLY A 297 13.46 -18.78 8.65
N THR A 298 12.60 -19.76 8.33
CA THR A 298 12.15 -20.78 9.29
C THR A 298 13.27 -21.72 9.75
N LEU A 299 14.25 -22.03 8.89
CA LEU A 299 15.43 -22.82 9.29
C LEU A 299 16.29 -22.06 10.31
N HIS A 300 16.54 -20.77 10.07
CA HIS A 300 17.26 -19.91 11.02
C HIS A 300 16.51 -19.79 12.34
N LYS A 301 15.19 -19.54 12.31
CA LYS A 301 14.36 -19.43 13.51
C LYS A 301 14.40 -20.70 14.36
N ARG A 302 14.25 -21.88 13.75
CA ARG A 302 14.35 -23.16 14.47
C ARG A 302 15.72 -23.40 15.10
N ALA A 303 16.79 -22.94 14.44
CA ALA A 303 18.14 -23.03 14.99
C ALA A 303 18.34 -22.07 16.18
N GLN A 304 17.72 -20.89 16.15
CA GLN A 304 17.71 -19.96 17.30
C GLN A 304 16.89 -20.53 18.48
N GLU A 305 15.69 -21.05 18.21
CA GLU A 305 14.85 -21.71 19.22
C GLU A 305 15.58 -22.91 19.84
N GLU A 306 16.27 -23.72 19.03
CA GLU A 306 17.09 -24.82 19.55
C GLU A 306 18.24 -24.31 20.42
N LEU A 307 18.91 -23.22 20.02
CA LEU A 307 19.96 -22.61 20.84
C LEU A 307 19.42 -22.12 22.18
N GLU A 308 18.21 -21.54 22.20
CA GLU A 308 17.54 -21.14 23.42
C GLU A 308 17.20 -22.35 24.31
N GLU A 309 16.74 -23.46 23.74
CA GLU A 309 16.47 -24.70 24.48
C GLU A 309 17.75 -25.35 25.00
N ILE A 310 18.83 -25.38 24.21
CA ILE A 310 20.15 -25.85 24.65
C ILE A 310 20.63 -25.01 25.85
N ARG A 311 20.48 -23.68 25.79
CA ARG A 311 20.82 -22.79 26.91
C ARG A 311 19.97 -23.03 28.15
N LYS A 312 18.67 -23.25 28.00
CA LYS A 312 17.80 -23.60 29.13
C LYS A 312 18.25 -24.89 29.80
N ARG A 313 18.64 -25.90 29.03
CA ARG A 313 19.19 -27.17 29.56
C ARG A 313 20.56 -26.99 30.22
N GLN A 314 21.43 -26.17 29.63
CA GLN A 314 22.77 -25.89 30.15
C GLN A 314 22.79 -24.89 31.31
N ARG A 315 21.63 -24.33 31.70
CA ARG A 315 21.55 -23.35 32.78
C ARG A 315 21.98 -23.92 34.13
N SER A 316 21.54 -25.14 34.46
CA SER A 316 21.96 -25.85 35.69
C SER A 316 23.48 -26.01 35.71
N MET A 317 24.05 -26.50 34.61
CA MET A 317 25.51 -26.71 34.48
C MET A 317 26.30 -25.39 34.52
N THR A 318 25.70 -24.28 34.08
CA THR A 318 26.33 -22.95 34.19
C THR A 318 26.30 -22.43 35.63
N GLU A 319 25.20 -22.63 36.34
CA GLU A 319 25.05 -22.29 37.76
C GLU A 319 26.05 -23.11 38.61
N GLU A 320 26.17 -24.42 38.36
CA GLU A 320 27.15 -25.30 39.00
C GLU A 320 28.61 -24.84 38.75
N LEU A 321 28.99 -24.52 37.51
CA LEU A 321 30.34 -24.01 37.21
C LEU A 321 30.63 -22.63 37.84
N ILE A 322 29.61 -21.77 37.96
CA ILE A 322 29.73 -20.48 38.67
C ILE A 322 29.91 -20.70 40.17
N ASP A 323 29.24 -21.67 40.76
CA ASP A 323 29.40 -22.04 42.17
C ASP A 323 30.80 -22.59 42.43
N VAL A 324 31.33 -23.43 41.53
CA VAL A 324 32.72 -23.92 41.59
C VAL A 324 33.70 -22.76 41.53
N LEU A 325 33.55 -21.85 40.56
CA LEU A 325 34.42 -20.67 40.45
C LEU A 325 34.29 -19.76 41.67
N SER A 326 33.08 -19.56 42.17
CA SER A 326 32.82 -18.72 43.36
C SER A 326 33.45 -19.30 44.61
N GLY A 327 33.40 -20.62 44.80
CA GLY A 327 34.08 -21.31 45.90
C GLY A 327 35.59 -21.10 45.86
N ILE A 328 36.20 -21.23 44.67
CA ILE A 328 37.64 -20.97 44.46
C ILE A 328 37.99 -19.51 44.75
N LEU A 329 37.18 -18.55 44.26
CA LEU A 329 37.42 -17.12 44.46
C LEU A 329 37.25 -16.69 45.92
N GLN A 330 36.24 -17.22 46.62
CA GLN A 330 36.02 -16.96 48.05
C GLN A 330 37.20 -17.46 48.89
N HIS A 331 37.72 -18.65 48.57
CA HIS A 331 38.89 -19.19 49.27
C HIS A 331 40.16 -18.39 48.95
N ALA A 332 40.33 -17.94 47.70
CA ALA A 332 41.44 -17.07 47.32
C ALA A 332 41.40 -15.69 48.02
N GLN A 333 40.20 -15.18 48.31
CA GLN A 333 40.02 -13.91 49.03
C GLN A 333 40.42 -13.99 50.52
N GLN A 334 40.48 -15.20 51.10
CA GLN A 334 40.83 -15.42 52.52
C GLN A 334 42.35 -15.27 52.80
N GLY A 335 43.17 -15.00 51.77
CA GLY A 335 44.57 -14.56 51.96
C GLY A 335 45.55 -15.67 52.34
N HIS A 336 45.28 -16.92 51.95
CA HIS A 336 46.16 -18.05 52.22
C HIS A 336 47.46 -18.03 51.38
N GLN A 337 48.50 -18.74 51.85
CA GLN A 337 49.75 -18.92 51.10
C GLN A 337 49.51 -19.63 49.76
N PRO A 338 50.31 -19.34 48.70
CA PRO A 338 50.11 -19.90 47.36
C PRO A 338 50.04 -21.43 47.32
N GLU A 339 50.84 -22.12 48.14
CA GLU A 339 50.83 -23.60 48.20
C GLU A 339 49.52 -24.17 48.79
N ALA A 340 48.88 -23.46 49.72
CA ALA A 340 47.61 -23.88 50.33
C ALA A 340 46.41 -23.72 49.37
N LEU A 341 46.46 -22.70 48.51
CA LEU A 341 45.45 -22.48 47.48
C LEU A 341 45.48 -23.58 46.42
N GLY A 342 46.68 -24.01 46.00
CA GLY A 342 46.84 -25.10 45.03
C GLY A 342 46.19 -26.40 45.51
N GLY A 343 46.47 -26.82 46.76
CA GLY A 343 45.90 -28.03 47.33
C GLY A 343 44.38 -27.95 47.55
N PHE A 344 43.85 -26.78 47.90
CA PHE A 344 42.39 -26.57 47.99
C PHE A 344 41.72 -26.69 46.62
N VAL A 345 42.26 -26.03 45.59
CA VAL A 345 41.70 -26.07 44.24
C VAL A 345 41.68 -27.49 43.70
N GLU A 346 42.75 -28.26 43.90
CA GLU A 346 42.84 -29.65 43.42
C GLU A 346 41.82 -30.57 44.12
N ASN A 347 41.66 -30.46 45.44
CA ASN A 347 40.66 -31.23 46.19
C ASN A 347 39.22 -30.82 45.84
N PHE A 348 38.96 -29.51 45.78
CA PHE A 348 37.63 -28.96 45.50
C PHE A 348 37.16 -29.29 44.06
N LEU A 349 38.05 -29.25 43.08
CA LEU A 349 37.73 -29.68 41.71
C LEU A 349 37.46 -31.18 41.62
N ASN A 350 38.16 -32.01 42.40
CA ASN A 350 37.92 -33.45 42.46
C ASN A 350 36.58 -33.80 43.15
N GLU A 351 36.20 -33.09 44.21
CA GLU A 351 34.89 -33.24 44.86
C GLU A 351 33.72 -32.91 43.92
N GLN A 352 33.95 -32.04 42.94
CA GLN A 352 32.97 -31.59 41.95
C GLN A 352 32.98 -32.41 40.65
N GLY A 353 33.63 -33.59 40.65
CA GLY A 353 33.64 -34.53 39.52
C GLY A 353 34.90 -34.55 38.68
N GLY A 354 35.92 -33.75 39.02
CA GLY A 354 37.25 -33.77 38.41
C GLY A 354 37.43 -32.82 37.21
N ILE A 355 38.69 -32.54 36.88
CA ILE A 355 39.08 -31.56 35.86
C ILE A 355 38.55 -31.91 34.47
N GLU A 356 38.58 -33.20 34.08
CA GLU A 356 38.10 -33.63 32.76
C GLU A 356 36.59 -33.42 32.59
N ALA A 357 35.78 -33.75 33.61
CA ALA A 357 34.33 -33.55 33.57
C ALA A 357 33.95 -32.06 33.54
N LEU A 358 34.66 -31.23 34.32
CA LEU A 358 34.46 -29.78 34.33
C LEU A 358 34.91 -29.14 33.01
N LEU A 359 36.00 -29.62 32.40
CA LEU A 359 36.42 -29.21 31.06
C LEU A 359 35.42 -29.61 29.99
N GLU A 360 34.88 -30.83 30.03
CA GLU A 360 33.83 -31.27 29.10
C GLU A 360 32.54 -30.44 29.26
N GLY A 361 32.18 -30.10 30.50
CA GLY A 361 31.13 -29.14 30.82
C GLY A 361 31.41 -27.75 30.22
N CYS A 362 32.63 -27.23 30.40
CA CYS A 362 33.07 -25.95 29.85
C CYS A 362 33.08 -25.95 28.32
N GLU A 363 33.56 -27.02 27.67
CA GLU A 363 33.59 -27.16 26.22
C GLU A 363 32.18 -27.27 25.63
N SER A 364 31.28 -27.99 26.30
CA SER A 364 29.87 -28.10 25.87
C SER A 364 29.12 -26.77 25.95
N ILE A 365 29.45 -25.91 26.92
CA ILE A 365 28.92 -24.54 27.04
C ILE A 365 29.63 -23.60 26.05
N ALA A 366 30.95 -23.76 25.88
CA ALA A 366 31.77 -22.96 24.97
C ALA A 366 31.43 -23.20 23.49
N ALA A 367 31.01 -24.41 23.11
CA ALA A 367 30.56 -24.76 21.77
C ALA A 367 29.42 -23.86 21.25
N TYR A 368 28.68 -23.21 22.17
CA TYR A 368 27.56 -22.30 21.86
C TYR A 368 27.75 -20.88 22.42
N HIS A 369 28.94 -20.54 22.92
CA HIS A 369 29.27 -19.19 23.36
C HIS A 369 29.16 -18.17 22.19
N GLY A 370 28.77 -16.92 22.51
CA GLY A 370 28.64 -15.83 21.52
C GLY A 370 27.31 -15.74 20.76
N ASN A 371 26.27 -16.49 21.18
CA ASN A 371 24.95 -16.49 20.54
C ASN A 371 24.99 -17.00 19.08
N ASN A 372 25.84 -18.00 18.82
CA ASN A 372 26.09 -18.52 17.48
C ASN A 372 25.25 -19.77 17.18
N TYR A 373 24.08 -19.58 16.60
CA TYR A 373 23.18 -20.68 16.23
C TYR A 373 23.51 -21.32 14.86
N PHE A 374 24.47 -20.78 14.10
CA PHE A 374 24.77 -21.21 12.73
C PHE A 374 25.08 -22.71 12.55
N PRO A 375 25.82 -23.39 13.47
CA PRO A 375 26.07 -24.83 13.35
C PRO A 375 24.81 -25.69 13.34
N LEU A 376 23.76 -25.24 14.07
CA LEU A 376 22.51 -25.97 14.26
C LEU A 376 21.61 -25.96 13.02
N ILE A 377 21.83 -25.03 12.09
CA ILE A 377 20.99 -24.87 10.90
C ILE A 377 21.06 -26.12 10.01
N TRP A 378 22.23 -26.76 9.89
CA TRP A 378 22.43 -27.95 9.05
C TRP A 378 21.43 -29.08 9.37
N ARG A 379 21.15 -29.29 10.66
CA ARG A 379 20.22 -30.32 11.14
C ARG A 379 18.85 -30.20 10.48
N PHE A 380 18.36 -28.96 10.34
CA PHE A 380 17.08 -28.68 9.73
C PHE A 380 17.16 -28.53 8.20
N PHE A 381 18.31 -28.10 7.67
CA PHE A 381 18.55 -27.93 6.24
C PHE A 381 18.61 -29.28 5.48
N ARG A 382 19.20 -30.32 6.09
CA ARG A 382 19.47 -31.63 5.45
C ARG A 382 18.26 -32.24 4.72
N SER A 383 17.06 -32.17 5.31
CA SER A 383 15.84 -32.76 4.72
C SER A 383 15.31 -31.96 3.51
N TYR A 384 15.66 -30.68 3.42
CA TYR A 384 15.26 -29.77 2.35
C TYR A 384 16.33 -29.62 1.28
N ARG A 385 17.57 -30.03 1.56
CA ARG A 385 18.73 -29.84 0.69
C ARG A 385 18.46 -30.17 -0.79
N PRO A 386 17.94 -31.35 -1.18
CA PRO A 386 17.74 -31.63 -2.60
C PRO A 386 16.79 -30.62 -3.27
N VAL A 387 15.62 -30.39 -2.64
CA VAL A 387 14.58 -29.50 -3.15
C VAL A 387 15.06 -28.06 -3.24
N LEU A 388 15.87 -27.59 -2.29
CA LEU A 388 16.42 -26.22 -2.30
C LEU A 388 17.40 -25.99 -3.45
N PHE A 389 18.25 -26.96 -3.76
CA PHE A 389 19.10 -26.89 -4.96
C PHE A 389 18.25 -26.81 -6.22
N ASP A 390 17.31 -27.75 -6.39
CA ASP A 390 16.45 -27.79 -7.58
C ASP A 390 15.59 -26.51 -7.72
N LEU A 391 15.24 -25.88 -6.58
CA LEU A 391 14.51 -24.62 -6.56
C LEU A 391 15.38 -23.47 -7.04
N VAL A 392 16.59 -23.32 -6.50
CA VAL A 392 17.49 -22.23 -6.91
C VAL A 392 17.91 -22.38 -8.38
N ASP A 393 18.15 -23.61 -8.84
CA ASP A 393 18.41 -23.90 -10.25
C ASP A 393 17.24 -23.44 -11.14
N ALA A 394 15.99 -23.71 -10.71
CA ALA A 394 14.79 -23.30 -11.45
C ALA A 394 14.52 -21.78 -11.44
N LEU A 395 15.05 -21.04 -10.46
CA LEU A 395 14.89 -19.58 -10.37
C LEU A 395 15.88 -18.82 -11.27
N ASP A 396 17.00 -19.43 -11.69
CA ASP A 396 18.05 -18.78 -12.49
C ASP A 396 18.45 -17.39 -11.95
N LEU A 397 18.86 -17.35 -10.67
CA LEU A 397 19.19 -16.10 -9.97
C LEU A 397 20.30 -15.34 -10.71
N LYS A 398 20.09 -14.03 -10.94
CA LYS A 398 21.08 -13.11 -11.54
C LYS A 398 21.51 -12.04 -10.54
N SER A 399 22.78 -11.62 -10.63
CA SER A 399 23.28 -10.49 -9.86
C SER A 399 22.83 -9.17 -10.49
N SER A 400 22.38 -8.26 -9.64
CA SER A 400 22.12 -6.87 -10.04
C SER A 400 23.41 -6.05 -10.05
N THR A 401 24.52 -6.55 -9.48
CA THR A 401 25.79 -5.80 -9.35
C THR A 401 26.90 -6.50 -10.12
N SER A 402 28.02 -5.80 -10.35
CA SER A 402 29.23 -6.40 -10.92
C SER A 402 29.95 -7.38 -9.98
N GLU A 403 29.47 -7.56 -8.74
CA GLU A 403 30.02 -8.53 -7.81
C GLU A 403 29.30 -9.88 -7.96
N GLU A 404 30.04 -10.92 -8.37
CA GLU A 404 29.50 -12.27 -8.65
C GLU A 404 29.91 -13.32 -7.60
N SER A 405 30.56 -12.91 -6.51
CA SER A 405 31.13 -13.79 -5.48
C SER A 405 30.15 -14.83 -4.92
N ILE A 406 28.89 -14.45 -4.69
CA ILE A 406 27.86 -15.38 -4.20
C ILE A 406 27.37 -16.35 -5.28
N THR A 407 27.31 -15.89 -6.53
CA THR A 407 26.87 -16.69 -7.68
C THR A 407 27.94 -17.72 -8.01
N GLU A 408 29.21 -17.31 -8.01
CA GLU A 408 30.38 -18.21 -8.10
C GLU A 408 30.35 -19.25 -6.97
N ALA A 409 30.08 -18.84 -5.73
CA ALA A 409 29.97 -19.75 -4.59
C ALA A 409 28.82 -20.74 -4.72
N TYR A 410 27.68 -20.32 -5.28
CA TYR A 410 26.58 -21.21 -5.58
C TYR A 410 26.93 -22.24 -6.65
N LEU A 411 27.52 -21.80 -7.77
CA LEU A 411 27.98 -22.69 -8.84
C LEU A 411 28.95 -23.73 -8.29
N TYR A 412 29.91 -23.30 -7.45
CA TYR A 412 30.85 -24.20 -6.81
C TYR A 412 30.15 -25.28 -5.95
N ILE A 413 29.22 -24.92 -5.06
CA ILE A 413 28.52 -25.92 -4.24
C ILE A 413 27.55 -26.80 -5.05
N ARG A 414 27.02 -26.28 -6.17
CA ARG A 414 26.16 -27.02 -7.10
C ARG A 414 26.95 -28.10 -7.82
N ASP A 415 28.12 -27.77 -8.34
CA ASP A 415 28.97 -28.72 -9.07
C ASP A 415 29.52 -29.81 -8.12
N HIS A 416 29.77 -29.44 -6.85
CA HIS A 416 30.18 -30.38 -5.80
C HIS A 416 29.01 -31.06 -5.06
N ARG A 417 27.74 -30.87 -5.50
CA ARG A 417 26.53 -31.30 -4.78
C ARG A 417 26.54 -32.80 -4.45
N HIS A 418 27.01 -33.65 -5.36
CA HIS A 418 26.99 -35.11 -5.22
C HIS A 418 28.24 -35.70 -4.56
N MET A 419 29.30 -34.91 -4.34
CA MET A 419 30.51 -35.39 -3.68
C MET A 419 30.26 -35.80 -2.24
N ARG A 420 30.83 -36.93 -1.80
CA ARG A 420 30.67 -37.46 -0.44
C ARG A 420 31.71 -36.94 0.57
N ARG A 421 32.75 -36.23 0.10
CA ARG A 421 33.82 -35.69 0.96
C ARG A 421 33.28 -34.63 1.92
N LYS A 422 33.81 -34.62 3.16
CA LYS A 422 33.44 -33.66 4.22
C LYS A 422 34.01 -32.27 3.94
N TYR A 423 35.23 -32.23 3.38
CA TYR A 423 35.97 -31.01 3.08
C TYR A 423 36.18 -30.86 1.57
N LEU A 424 36.16 -29.60 1.13
CA LEU A 424 36.40 -29.16 -0.25
C LEU A 424 37.62 -28.22 -0.29
N PRO A 425 38.42 -28.20 -1.36
CA PRO A 425 39.55 -27.29 -1.48
C PRO A 425 39.07 -25.83 -1.60
N ALA A 426 39.75 -24.89 -0.92
CA ALA A 426 39.35 -23.48 -0.92
C ALA A 426 39.97 -22.62 -2.03
N GLU A 427 40.91 -23.18 -2.80
CA GLU A 427 41.87 -22.44 -3.65
C GLU A 427 41.23 -21.56 -4.73
N GLU A 428 39.97 -21.82 -5.09
CA GLU A 428 39.26 -21.11 -6.17
C GLU A 428 38.09 -20.24 -5.68
N LEU A 429 37.76 -20.22 -4.38
CA LEU A 429 36.50 -19.63 -3.90
C LEU A 429 36.67 -18.40 -3.01
N LYS A 430 36.16 -17.24 -3.47
CA LYS A 430 36.12 -15.98 -2.72
C LYS A 430 34.86 -15.87 -1.85
N LEU A 431 35.03 -15.97 -0.53
CA LEU A 431 33.94 -15.84 0.46
C LEU A 431 33.85 -14.43 1.09
N SER A 432 34.07 -13.37 0.29
CA SER A 432 34.07 -11.98 0.78
C SER A 432 32.76 -11.54 1.43
N PHE A 433 31.64 -12.18 1.07
CA PHE A 433 30.32 -11.91 1.63
C PHE A 433 30.11 -12.53 3.03
N ALA A 434 30.88 -13.56 3.40
CA ALA A 434 30.67 -14.32 4.62
C ALA A 434 31.21 -13.57 5.86
N THR A 435 30.41 -13.50 6.93
CA THR A 435 30.84 -12.91 8.21
C THR A 435 31.97 -13.73 8.85
N PRO A 436 32.79 -13.13 9.74
CA PRO A 436 33.81 -13.86 10.50
C PRO A 436 33.26 -15.10 11.24
N ARG A 437 32.01 -15.01 11.73
CA ARG A 437 31.31 -16.14 12.37
C ARG A 437 31.09 -17.31 11.41
N TRP A 438 30.75 -17.04 10.15
CA TRP A 438 30.61 -18.07 9.13
C TRP A 438 31.97 -18.61 8.70
N LEU A 439 32.96 -17.74 8.48
CA LEU A 439 34.31 -18.13 8.09
C LEU A 439 34.92 -19.11 9.11
N ASN A 440 34.79 -18.82 10.40
CA ASN A 440 35.27 -19.71 11.48
C ASN A 440 34.61 -21.10 11.49
N LEU A 441 33.39 -21.24 10.97
CA LEU A 441 32.68 -22.51 10.88
C LEU A 441 32.97 -23.29 9.60
N ILE A 442 33.37 -22.59 8.54
CA ILE A 442 33.57 -23.16 7.21
C ILE A 442 35.04 -23.51 7.01
N GLN A 443 35.96 -22.63 7.40
CA GLN A 443 37.37 -22.76 7.10
C GLN A 443 38.09 -23.60 8.16
N LYS A 444 38.84 -24.59 7.70
CA LYS A 444 39.82 -25.35 8.50
C LYS A 444 41.17 -25.28 7.78
N ARG A 445 42.23 -24.90 8.50
CA ARG A 445 43.61 -24.97 7.98
C ARG A 445 44.24 -26.27 8.47
N GLU A 446 44.80 -27.05 7.55
CA GLU A 446 45.47 -28.33 7.82
C GLU A 446 46.60 -28.47 6.78
N ASP A 447 47.82 -28.75 7.24
CA ASP A 447 49.03 -28.89 6.40
C ASP A 447 49.30 -27.71 5.44
N GLY A 448 49.03 -26.48 5.89
CA GLY A 448 49.20 -25.26 5.08
C GLY A 448 48.12 -25.03 4.02
N LEU A 449 47.23 -26.00 3.80
CA LEU A 449 46.11 -25.94 2.87
C LEU A 449 44.83 -25.48 3.58
N LEU A 450 44.02 -24.69 2.87
CA LEU A 450 42.72 -24.21 3.36
C LEU A 450 41.61 -25.12 2.85
N TRP A 451 40.88 -25.72 3.79
CA TRP A 451 39.77 -26.63 3.53
C TRP A 451 38.44 -25.99 3.93
N LEU A 452 37.39 -26.23 3.15
CA LEU A 452 36.04 -25.74 3.39
C LEU A 452 35.12 -26.89 3.83
N HIS A 453 34.49 -26.77 4.98
CA HIS A 453 33.52 -27.73 5.48
C HIS A 453 32.22 -27.65 4.65
N LYS A 454 32.00 -28.63 3.77
CA LYS A 454 30.94 -28.63 2.75
C LYS A 454 29.55 -28.29 3.30
N ARG A 455 29.18 -28.91 4.43
CA ARG A 455 27.83 -28.75 5.02
C ARG A 455 27.56 -27.33 5.51
N HIS A 456 28.59 -26.69 6.09
CA HIS A 456 28.46 -25.32 6.59
C HIS A 456 28.58 -24.32 5.45
N LEU A 457 29.40 -24.62 4.43
CA LEU A 457 29.49 -23.84 3.21
C LEU A 457 28.13 -23.78 2.48
N GLU A 458 27.47 -24.93 2.28
CA GLU A 458 26.16 -24.98 1.63
C GLU A 458 25.14 -24.10 2.37
N VAL A 459 24.99 -24.29 3.68
CA VAL A 459 24.04 -23.49 4.46
C VAL A 459 24.39 -22.01 4.38
N CYS A 460 25.66 -21.65 4.50
CA CYS A 460 26.12 -20.27 4.39
C CYS A 460 25.70 -19.66 3.05
N VAL A 461 26.02 -20.31 1.93
CA VAL A 461 25.66 -19.84 0.59
C VAL A 461 24.15 -19.69 0.46
N PHE A 462 23.34 -20.68 0.85
CA PHE A 462 21.87 -20.56 0.80
C PHE A 462 21.32 -19.45 1.70
N SER A 463 21.92 -19.20 2.87
CA SER A 463 21.55 -18.09 3.76
C SER A 463 21.83 -16.74 3.10
N TYR A 464 22.95 -16.60 2.39
CA TYR A 464 23.30 -15.38 1.67
C TYR A 464 22.52 -15.21 0.37
N LEU A 465 22.23 -16.27 -0.38
CA LEU A 465 21.31 -16.23 -1.52
C LEU A 465 19.93 -15.71 -1.08
N ALA A 466 19.40 -16.18 0.04
CA ALA A 466 18.14 -15.68 0.59
C ALA A 466 18.24 -14.21 1.04
N ALA A 467 19.36 -13.82 1.65
CA ALA A 467 19.58 -12.44 2.06
C ALA A 467 19.65 -11.49 0.84
N GLU A 468 20.43 -11.84 -0.18
CA GLU A 468 20.64 -11.02 -1.37
C GLU A 468 19.41 -10.99 -2.29
N LEU A 469 18.64 -12.08 -2.38
CA LEU A 469 17.36 -12.07 -3.08
C LEU A 469 16.33 -11.19 -2.37
N LYS A 470 16.32 -11.20 -1.03
CA LYS A 470 15.43 -10.34 -0.22
C LYS A 470 15.77 -8.86 -0.38
N THR A 471 17.05 -8.52 -0.49
CA THR A 471 17.51 -7.12 -0.66
C THR A 471 17.50 -6.65 -2.11
N GLY A 472 17.19 -7.54 -3.06
CA GLY A 472 17.21 -7.24 -4.49
C GLY A 472 18.62 -7.09 -5.06
N ASP A 473 19.64 -7.55 -4.33
CA ASP A 473 21.02 -7.66 -4.85
C ASP A 473 21.10 -8.83 -5.85
N LEU A 474 20.31 -9.89 -5.61
CA LEU A 474 19.95 -10.92 -6.60
C LEU A 474 18.49 -10.72 -7.06
N PHE A 475 18.20 -11.10 -8.30
CA PHE A 475 16.85 -11.06 -8.86
C PHE A 475 16.53 -12.31 -9.69
N VAL A 476 15.24 -12.53 -9.94
CA VAL A 476 14.69 -13.66 -10.71
C VAL A 476 14.19 -13.12 -12.07
N PRO A 477 14.83 -13.48 -13.20
CA PRO A 477 14.36 -13.10 -14.52
C PRO A 477 12.93 -13.60 -14.81
N GLY A 478 12.11 -12.75 -15.43
CA GLY A 478 10.72 -13.09 -15.80
C GLY A 478 9.77 -13.31 -14.61
N SER A 479 10.18 -12.92 -13.39
CA SER A 479 9.31 -12.79 -12.22
C SER A 479 8.66 -11.38 -12.20
N LYS A 480 7.75 -11.11 -11.26
CA LYS A 480 7.18 -9.75 -11.09
C LYS A 480 7.78 -9.05 -9.88
N ASN A 481 7.61 -9.63 -8.69
CA ASN A 481 8.02 -9.02 -7.43
C ASN A 481 9.54 -9.13 -7.18
N PHE A 482 10.15 -10.21 -7.65
CA PHE A 482 11.59 -10.48 -7.53
C PHE A 482 12.39 -10.16 -8.80
N ALA A 483 11.80 -9.46 -9.78
CA ALA A 483 12.52 -8.96 -10.94
C ALA A 483 13.50 -7.84 -10.58
N ASP A 484 14.41 -7.54 -11.52
CA ASP A 484 15.27 -6.36 -11.40
C ASP A 484 14.40 -5.09 -11.33
N TYR A 485 14.50 -4.37 -10.22
CA TYR A 485 13.72 -3.14 -10.01
C TYR A 485 14.37 -1.95 -10.72
N ARG A 486 15.67 -2.01 -11.03
CA ARG A 486 16.37 -0.89 -11.68
C ARG A 486 15.91 -0.73 -13.12
N ALA A 487 15.58 -1.85 -13.77
CA ALA A 487 14.89 -1.86 -15.06
C ALA A 487 13.47 -1.24 -15.02
N GLN A 488 12.95 -0.89 -13.82
CA GLN A 488 11.67 -0.20 -13.63
C GLN A 488 11.86 1.28 -13.23
N LEU A 489 13.09 1.73 -12.99
CA LEU A 489 13.36 3.15 -12.71
C LEU A 489 13.28 3.95 -14.01
N LEU A 490 12.79 5.20 -13.90
CA LEU A 490 12.96 6.17 -14.96
C LEU A 490 14.45 6.43 -15.18
N SER A 491 14.84 6.66 -16.43
CA SER A 491 16.18 7.15 -16.73
C SER A 491 16.38 8.54 -16.11
N TRP A 492 17.64 8.91 -15.84
CA TRP A 492 17.91 10.23 -15.29
C TRP A 492 17.46 11.35 -16.24
N GLU A 493 17.56 11.15 -17.56
CA GLU A 493 17.08 12.06 -18.59
C GLU A 493 15.57 12.33 -18.48
N GLU A 494 14.77 11.30 -18.17
CA GLU A 494 13.32 11.43 -17.92
C GLU A 494 13.01 12.11 -16.58
N CYS A 495 13.89 11.97 -15.57
CA CYS A 495 13.72 12.57 -14.25
C CYS A 495 14.03 14.08 -14.22
N GLN A 496 15.03 14.53 -14.97
CA GLN A 496 15.47 15.93 -15.02
C GLN A 496 14.34 16.98 -15.16
N PRO A 497 13.37 16.85 -16.09
CA PRO A 497 12.31 17.84 -16.24
C PRO A 497 11.37 17.91 -15.02
N MET A 498 11.24 16.83 -14.25
CA MET A 498 10.34 16.74 -13.09
C MET A 498 10.98 17.26 -11.79
N LEU A 499 12.31 17.36 -11.75
CA LEU A 499 13.08 17.64 -10.54
C LEU A 499 12.70 18.98 -9.90
N LYS A 500 12.65 20.05 -10.69
CA LYS A 500 12.41 21.42 -10.19
C LYS A 500 11.02 21.55 -9.56
N GLU A 501 10.01 20.99 -10.21
CA GLU A 501 8.63 20.99 -9.72
C GLU A 501 8.52 20.21 -8.40
N HIS A 502 9.10 19.00 -8.35
CA HIS A 502 9.07 18.16 -7.15
C HIS A 502 9.79 18.83 -5.96
N CYS A 503 11.02 19.29 -6.16
CA CYS A 503 11.82 19.96 -5.12
C CYS A 503 11.10 21.20 -4.57
N THR A 504 10.52 22.03 -5.45
CA THR A 504 9.74 23.22 -5.03
C THR A 504 8.50 22.81 -4.24
N GLY A 505 7.78 21.77 -4.68
CA GLY A 505 6.56 21.29 -4.00
C GLY A 505 6.82 20.70 -2.61
N VAL A 506 8.00 20.09 -2.39
CA VAL A 506 8.39 19.52 -1.09
C VAL A 506 9.17 20.52 -0.22
N GLY A 507 9.64 21.63 -0.80
CA GLY A 507 10.46 22.63 -0.10
C GLY A 507 11.92 22.20 0.09
N LEU A 508 12.46 21.41 -0.85
CA LEU A 508 13.84 20.94 -0.84
C LEU A 508 14.68 21.63 -1.93
N PRO A 509 15.97 21.90 -1.69
CA PRO A 509 16.87 22.40 -2.73
C PRO A 509 17.03 21.39 -3.89
N THR A 510 17.29 21.92 -5.09
CA THR A 510 17.54 21.13 -6.30
C THR A 510 18.99 20.71 -6.47
N GLU A 511 19.93 21.29 -5.71
CA GLU A 511 21.36 20.98 -5.78
C GLU A 511 21.82 20.11 -4.59
N PRO A 512 22.69 19.10 -4.78
CA PRO A 512 23.12 18.19 -3.72
C PRO A 512 23.73 18.90 -2.49
N LYS A 513 24.62 19.87 -2.73
CA LYS A 513 25.32 20.62 -1.67
C LYS A 513 24.38 21.51 -0.88
N GLU A 514 23.44 22.14 -1.57
CA GLU A 514 22.44 22.99 -0.94
C GLU A 514 21.49 22.15 -0.08
N LEU A 515 21.06 20.98 -0.56
CA LEU A 515 20.24 20.05 0.21
C LEU A 515 20.95 19.64 1.51
N VAL A 516 22.21 19.23 1.42
CA VAL A 516 23.00 18.83 2.61
C VAL A 516 23.16 19.99 3.59
N SER A 517 23.43 21.20 3.09
CA SER A 517 23.53 22.40 3.92
C SER A 517 22.20 22.70 4.63
N HIS A 518 21.09 22.65 3.90
CA HIS A 518 19.74 22.84 4.43
C HIS A 518 19.41 21.82 5.52
N LEU A 519 19.61 20.53 5.27
CA LEU A 519 19.37 19.46 6.24
C LEU A 519 20.24 19.57 7.49
N LYS A 520 21.50 19.99 7.33
CA LYS A 520 22.43 20.21 8.45
C LYS A 520 22.00 21.40 9.31
N SER A 521 21.56 22.50 8.70
CA SER A 521 21.01 23.66 9.42
C SER A 521 19.75 23.28 10.18
N TRP A 522 18.78 22.66 9.49
CA TRP A 522 17.51 22.25 10.05
C TRP A 522 17.63 21.33 11.27
N LEU A 523 18.49 20.30 11.21
CA LEU A 523 18.75 19.44 12.38
C LEU A 523 19.48 20.19 13.51
N GLY A 524 20.37 21.13 13.16
CA GLY A 524 21.08 21.97 14.13
C GLY A 524 20.14 22.89 14.90
N GLU A 525 19.27 23.60 14.18
CA GLU A 525 18.25 24.50 14.76
C GLU A 525 17.32 23.74 15.71
N ILE A 526 16.79 22.58 15.31
CA ILE A 526 15.94 21.76 16.20
C ILE A 526 16.70 21.32 17.46
N ALA A 527 17.97 20.93 17.32
CA ALA A 527 18.77 20.52 18.47
C ALA A 527 19.02 21.69 19.43
N GLU A 528 19.28 22.89 18.90
CA GLU A 528 19.47 24.12 19.68
C GLU A 528 18.17 24.56 20.37
N GLU A 529 17.03 24.53 19.67
CA GLU A 529 15.71 24.80 20.23
C GLU A 529 15.38 23.85 21.39
N VAL A 530 15.64 22.56 21.22
CA VAL A 530 15.37 21.55 22.26
C VAL A 530 16.34 21.66 23.43
N ASP A 531 17.61 22.00 23.18
CA ASP A 531 18.60 22.23 24.23
C ASP A 531 18.28 23.48 25.06
N ALA A 532 17.64 24.49 24.48
CA ALA A 532 17.23 25.71 25.18
C ALA A 532 16.09 25.49 26.19
N ILE A 533 15.33 24.39 26.09
CA ILE A 533 14.20 24.10 26.98
C ILE A 533 14.73 23.62 28.35
N PRO A 534 14.41 24.31 29.46
CA PRO A 534 14.82 23.87 30.80
C PRO A 534 14.28 22.46 31.12
N PRO A 535 15.05 21.58 31.77
CA PRO A 535 14.59 20.22 32.10
C PRO A 535 13.28 20.16 32.91
N GLU A 536 13.02 21.19 33.72
CA GLU A 536 11.84 21.30 34.60
C GLU A 536 10.54 21.59 33.85
N GLU A 537 10.64 22.36 32.75
CA GLU A 537 9.55 22.72 31.83
C GLU A 537 9.45 21.75 30.66
N SER A 538 10.53 21.03 30.37
CA SER A 538 10.51 19.95 29.39
C SER A 538 9.54 18.85 29.86
N GLY A 539 8.82 18.23 28.92
CA GLY A 539 7.98 17.07 29.22
C GLY A 539 8.78 15.80 29.63
N VAL A 540 10.07 15.96 29.94
CA VAL A 540 11.08 14.94 30.18
C VAL A 540 11.77 15.23 31.51
N TYR A 541 12.02 14.20 32.30
CA TYR A 541 12.81 14.32 33.53
C TYR A 541 13.84 13.20 33.56
N PHE A 542 15.02 13.47 34.12
CA PHE A 542 16.07 12.47 34.26
C PHE A 542 15.88 11.72 35.58
N HIS A 543 15.75 10.39 35.52
CA HIS A 543 15.72 9.51 36.68
C HIS A 543 16.89 8.52 36.60
N LYS A 544 17.82 8.58 37.56
CA LYS A 544 19.06 7.77 37.59
C LYS A 544 19.89 7.90 36.29
N GLY A 545 20.02 9.11 35.77
CA GLY A 545 20.76 9.37 34.51
C GLY A 545 20.00 9.00 33.23
N HIS A 546 18.78 8.46 33.31
CA HIS A 546 17.98 8.10 32.16
C HIS A 546 16.77 9.04 31.97
N PRO A 547 16.54 9.57 30.76
CA PRO A 547 15.40 10.43 30.49
C PRO A 547 14.07 9.65 30.46
N ARG A 548 13.05 10.18 31.16
CA ARG A 548 11.68 9.66 31.24
C ARG A 548 10.67 10.73 30.86
N LEU A 549 9.60 10.32 30.16
CA LEU A 549 8.51 11.23 29.79
C LEU A 549 7.47 11.30 30.92
N ARG A 550 6.97 12.51 31.22
CA ARG A 550 5.85 12.68 32.17
C ARG A 550 4.57 12.02 31.64
N ARG A 551 3.81 11.35 32.50
CA ARG A 551 2.50 10.72 32.16
C ARG A 551 1.39 11.77 32.08
N TYR A 552 0.40 11.51 31.25
CA TYR A 552 -0.74 12.40 30.98
C TYR A 552 -1.99 12.02 31.79
N SER A 553 -2.77 13.03 32.23
CA SER A 553 -4.15 12.91 32.74
C SER A 553 -5.14 13.48 31.72
N ARG A 554 -6.23 12.75 31.43
CA ARG A 554 -7.26 13.14 30.46
C ARG A 554 -7.92 14.46 30.87
N ALA A 555 -8.08 15.40 29.95
CA ALA A 555 -8.86 16.62 30.19
C ALA A 555 -10.32 16.25 30.49
N PRO A 556 -10.97 16.89 31.48
CA PRO A 556 -12.37 16.64 31.78
C PRO A 556 -13.24 17.06 30.59
N VAL A 557 -14.28 16.26 30.29
CA VAL A 557 -15.31 16.60 29.30
C VAL A 557 -16.29 17.58 29.96
N SER A 558 -16.72 18.62 29.25
CA SER A 558 -17.71 19.57 29.78
C SER A 558 -19.10 18.94 29.87
N ASP A 559 -19.87 19.29 30.91
CA ASP A 559 -21.21 18.72 31.17
C ASP A 559 -22.17 18.94 29.98
N ASN A 560 -22.10 20.10 29.34
CA ASN A 560 -22.89 20.42 28.14
C ASN A 560 -22.62 19.45 26.98
N ALA A 561 -21.39 18.97 26.84
CA ALA A 561 -21.00 18.06 25.77
C ALA A 561 -21.61 16.65 25.97
N GLU A 562 -21.67 16.19 27.22
CA GLU A 562 -22.34 14.91 27.54
C GLU A 562 -23.86 15.01 27.42
N ILE A 563 -24.48 16.15 27.77
CA ILE A 563 -25.91 16.39 27.54
C ILE A 563 -26.24 16.32 26.05
N LEU A 564 -25.51 17.07 25.21
CA LEU A 564 -25.72 17.07 23.76
C LEU A 564 -25.55 15.67 23.16
N ARG A 565 -24.51 14.94 23.58
CA ARG A 565 -24.26 13.56 23.15
C ARG A 565 -25.41 12.64 23.53
N SER A 566 -25.92 12.73 24.76
CA SER A 566 -27.00 11.89 25.24
C SER A 566 -28.30 12.14 24.47
N GLU A 567 -28.64 13.40 24.22
CA GLU A 567 -29.82 13.77 23.42
C GLU A 567 -29.70 13.35 21.95
N LEU A 568 -28.50 13.48 21.37
CA LEU A 568 -28.22 12.98 20.02
C LEU A 568 -28.47 11.47 19.94
N LEU A 569 -27.93 10.70 20.88
CA LEU A 569 -28.08 9.23 20.89
C LEU A 569 -29.53 8.79 21.11
N ARG A 570 -30.34 9.58 21.82
CA ARG A 570 -31.76 9.29 22.05
C ARG A 570 -32.63 9.50 20.79
N ARG A 571 -32.23 10.43 19.92
CA ARG A 571 -33.05 10.89 18.77
C ARG A 571 -32.58 10.36 17.43
N ILE A 572 -31.39 9.75 17.37
CA ILE A 572 -30.87 9.16 16.14
C ILE A 572 -31.81 8.04 15.65
N PRO A 573 -32.21 8.02 14.36
CA PRO A 573 -33.17 7.05 13.85
C PRO A 573 -32.59 5.64 13.84
N GLU A 574 -33.42 4.64 14.17
CA GLU A 574 -33.07 3.24 14.00
C GLU A 574 -33.05 2.86 12.51
N ARG A 575 -31.96 2.24 12.03
CA ARG A 575 -31.81 1.86 10.61
C ARG A 575 -31.33 0.43 10.45
N LYS A 576 -31.80 -0.26 9.42
CA LYS A 576 -31.15 -1.51 8.98
C LYS A 576 -29.87 -1.16 8.22
N LEU A 577 -28.84 -1.98 8.37
CA LEU A 577 -27.57 -1.80 7.66
C LEU A 577 -27.78 -1.72 6.13
N LEU A 578 -28.65 -2.58 5.58
CA LEU A 578 -29.01 -2.57 4.16
C LEU A 578 -29.71 -1.28 3.72
N ASP A 579 -30.54 -0.68 4.58
CA ASP A 579 -31.19 0.61 4.28
C ASP A 579 -30.13 1.74 4.21
N GLY A 580 -29.13 1.71 5.10
CA GLY A 580 -27.99 2.63 5.01
C GLY A 580 -27.22 2.49 3.70
N LEU A 581 -26.97 1.25 3.24
CA LEU A 581 -26.35 1.00 1.94
C LEU A 581 -27.22 1.46 0.76
N ALA A 582 -28.54 1.32 0.84
CA ALA A 582 -29.47 1.84 -0.17
C ALA A 582 -29.43 3.37 -0.25
N ASN A 583 -29.42 4.04 0.89
CA ASN A 583 -29.33 5.50 0.96
C ASN A 583 -28.01 5.98 0.33
N VAL A 584 -26.88 5.36 0.68
CA VAL A 584 -25.58 5.71 0.09
C VAL A 584 -25.54 5.41 -1.41
N GLN A 585 -26.15 4.32 -1.88
CA GLN A 585 -26.32 4.08 -3.32
C GLN A 585 -27.11 5.20 -4.00
N HIS A 586 -28.16 5.71 -3.37
CA HIS A 586 -28.94 6.81 -3.92
C HIS A 586 -28.12 8.12 -4.00
N TRP A 587 -27.31 8.40 -2.99
CA TRP A 587 -26.51 9.63 -2.93
C TRP A 587 -25.23 9.60 -3.79
N VAL A 588 -24.60 8.44 -3.94
CA VAL A 588 -23.25 8.28 -4.52
C VAL A 588 -23.25 7.45 -5.83
N ASP A 589 -24.31 6.68 -6.09
CA ASP A 589 -24.40 5.74 -7.22
C ASP A 589 -23.27 4.67 -7.28
N LEU A 590 -23.07 3.95 -6.15
CA LEU A 590 -22.05 2.90 -6.03
C LEU A 590 -22.09 1.85 -7.16
N ALA A 591 -23.29 1.48 -7.62
CA ALA A 591 -23.53 0.46 -8.63
C ALA A 591 -22.86 0.78 -9.98
N ALA A 592 -22.64 2.06 -10.29
CA ALA A 592 -22.00 2.50 -11.54
C ALA A 592 -20.54 2.03 -11.66
N HIS A 593 -19.85 1.77 -10.54
CA HIS A 593 -18.46 1.30 -10.52
C HIS A 593 -18.30 -0.16 -10.94
N PHE A 594 -19.36 -0.96 -10.78
CA PHE A 594 -19.26 -2.41 -10.94
C PHE A 594 -19.79 -2.87 -12.30
N GLY A 595 -19.08 -3.82 -12.93
CA GLY A 595 -19.43 -4.34 -14.25
C GLY A 595 -18.38 -5.29 -14.79
N PRO A 596 -18.65 -6.00 -15.90
CA PRO A 596 -17.70 -6.94 -16.50
C PRO A 596 -16.29 -6.35 -16.71
N ALA A 597 -15.24 -7.17 -16.53
CA ALA A 597 -13.84 -6.77 -16.78
C ALA A 597 -13.57 -6.26 -18.21
N SER A 598 -14.38 -6.67 -19.19
CA SER A 598 -14.34 -6.17 -20.56
C SER A 598 -14.72 -4.69 -20.69
N GLY A 599 -15.40 -4.09 -19.69
CA GLY A 599 -15.97 -2.74 -19.74
C GLY A 599 -17.30 -2.65 -20.51
N SER A 600 -17.91 -3.78 -20.85
CA SER A 600 -19.25 -3.83 -21.48
C SER A 600 -20.36 -3.68 -20.45
N ASP A 601 -21.57 -3.33 -20.89
CA ASP A 601 -22.74 -3.23 -20.00
C ASP A 601 -23.05 -4.57 -19.31
N PRO A 602 -23.34 -4.55 -18.00
CA PRO A 602 -23.78 -5.73 -17.27
C PRO A 602 -25.15 -6.14 -17.81
N LYS A 603 -25.22 -7.24 -18.57
CA LYS A 603 -26.49 -7.78 -19.12
C LYS A 603 -27.30 -8.50 -18.03
N ILE A 604 -27.65 -7.79 -16.96
CA ILE A 604 -28.31 -8.32 -15.76
C ILE A 604 -29.46 -7.37 -15.37
N ARG A 605 -30.58 -7.92 -14.88
CA ARG A 605 -31.70 -7.13 -14.34
C ARG A 605 -31.42 -6.70 -12.90
N ASP A 606 -31.97 -5.57 -12.48
CA ASP A 606 -31.88 -5.06 -11.10
C ASP A 606 -30.44 -4.93 -10.61
N VAL A 607 -29.62 -4.30 -11.43
CA VAL A 607 -28.16 -4.25 -11.28
C VAL A 607 -27.75 -3.67 -9.91
N SER A 608 -28.34 -2.54 -9.51
CA SER A 608 -28.03 -1.88 -8.24
C SER A 608 -28.38 -2.76 -7.03
N PHE A 609 -29.57 -3.37 -7.03
CA PHE A 609 -29.98 -4.31 -5.98
C PHE A 609 -28.97 -5.47 -5.83
N ARG A 610 -28.60 -6.10 -6.94
CA ARG A 610 -27.70 -7.26 -6.90
C ARG A 610 -26.28 -6.89 -6.46
N TYR A 611 -25.79 -5.71 -6.83
CA TYR A 611 -24.49 -5.23 -6.35
C TYR A 611 -24.52 -4.88 -4.87
N LEU A 612 -25.57 -4.21 -4.38
CA LEU A 612 -25.68 -3.90 -2.95
C LEU A 612 -25.77 -5.17 -2.09
N MET A 613 -26.53 -6.16 -2.54
CA MET A 613 -26.56 -7.46 -1.86
C MET A 613 -25.20 -8.18 -1.92
N THR A 614 -24.42 -7.98 -2.98
CA THR A 614 -23.04 -8.51 -3.06
C THR A 614 -22.11 -7.77 -2.11
N ILE A 615 -22.16 -6.44 -2.05
CA ILE A 615 -21.39 -5.63 -1.10
C ILE A 615 -21.71 -6.04 0.33
N PHE A 616 -23.00 -6.15 0.67
CA PHE A 616 -23.45 -6.60 1.98
C PHE A 616 -22.95 -8.02 2.30
N SER A 617 -23.13 -8.96 1.36
CA SER A 617 -22.73 -10.36 1.54
C SER A 617 -21.24 -10.51 1.87
N TYR A 618 -20.40 -9.81 1.11
CA TYR A 618 -18.96 -9.94 1.23
C TYR A 618 -18.36 -9.05 2.31
N GLY A 619 -18.88 -7.83 2.50
CA GLY A 619 -18.42 -6.84 3.46
C GLY A 619 -18.82 -7.16 4.91
N CYS A 620 -19.95 -7.82 5.12
CA CYS A 620 -20.34 -8.33 6.44
C CYS A 620 -19.84 -9.75 6.73
N ASN A 621 -19.02 -10.33 5.84
CA ASN A 621 -18.49 -11.70 5.90
C ASN A 621 -19.52 -12.83 6.01
N LEU A 622 -20.75 -12.61 5.57
CA LEU A 622 -21.79 -13.65 5.54
C LEU A 622 -21.48 -14.70 4.46
N GLY A 623 -20.95 -14.23 3.33
CA GLY A 623 -20.73 -15.05 2.16
C GLY A 623 -22.04 -15.36 1.40
N PRO A 624 -21.91 -15.79 0.13
CA PRO A 624 -23.04 -15.82 -0.80
C PRO A 624 -24.14 -16.81 -0.38
N THR A 625 -23.79 -17.92 0.28
CA THR A 625 -24.75 -18.94 0.71
C THR A 625 -25.63 -18.47 1.86
N GLN A 626 -25.05 -17.89 2.91
CA GLN A 626 -25.82 -17.41 4.05
C GLN A 626 -26.64 -16.18 3.66
N THR A 627 -26.07 -15.25 2.91
CA THR A 627 -26.84 -14.09 2.43
C THR A 627 -28.06 -14.52 1.61
N ALA A 628 -27.91 -15.48 0.68
CA ALA A 628 -29.04 -15.95 -0.12
C ALA A 628 -30.13 -16.67 0.70
N ARG A 629 -29.78 -17.31 1.83
CA ARG A 629 -30.76 -17.97 2.70
C ARG A 629 -31.64 -17.01 3.50
N HIS A 630 -31.14 -15.79 3.74
CA HIS A 630 -31.81 -14.75 4.52
C HIS A 630 -32.33 -13.60 3.66
N ALA A 631 -32.08 -13.65 2.34
CA ALA A 631 -32.57 -12.66 1.37
C ALA A 631 -33.83 -13.18 0.66
N GLN A 632 -34.50 -12.29 -0.09
CA GLN A 632 -35.66 -12.65 -0.91
C GLN A 632 -35.30 -13.64 -2.04
N ASP A 633 -36.28 -14.41 -2.53
CA ASP A 633 -36.13 -15.47 -3.56
C ASP A 633 -35.53 -15.02 -4.90
N THR A 634 -35.39 -13.70 -5.12
CA THR A 634 -34.86 -13.11 -6.35
C THR A 634 -33.33 -13.18 -6.45
N ILE A 635 -32.61 -13.48 -5.35
CA ILE A 635 -31.15 -13.56 -5.32
C ILE A 635 -30.65 -14.90 -4.79
N ASN A 636 -29.67 -15.48 -5.48
CA ASN A 636 -29.08 -16.76 -5.10
C ASN A 636 -27.56 -16.68 -4.95
N ALA A 637 -26.99 -17.65 -4.25
CA ALA A 637 -25.56 -17.72 -3.96
C ALA A 637 -24.69 -17.73 -5.22
N ARG A 638 -25.16 -18.37 -6.31
CA ARG A 638 -24.45 -18.42 -7.59
C ARG A 638 -24.32 -17.03 -8.21
N THR A 639 -25.38 -16.23 -8.16
CA THR A 639 -25.39 -14.85 -8.66
C THR A 639 -24.39 -13.99 -7.89
N LEU A 640 -24.45 -14.01 -6.55
CA LEU A 640 -23.53 -13.23 -5.70
C LEU A 640 -22.07 -13.61 -5.96
N SER A 641 -21.78 -14.91 -6.04
CA SER A 641 -20.43 -15.40 -6.35
C SER A 641 -19.96 -14.98 -7.74
N PHE A 642 -20.84 -15.05 -8.74
CA PHE A 642 -20.55 -14.62 -10.11
C PHE A 642 -20.21 -13.13 -10.17
N LEU A 643 -21.01 -12.27 -9.54
CA LEU A 643 -20.79 -10.81 -9.53
C LEU A 643 -19.46 -10.45 -8.86
N ASN A 644 -19.18 -11.03 -7.69
CA ASN A 644 -17.91 -10.81 -7.00
C ASN A 644 -16.68 -11.21 -7.86
N ARG A 645 -16.78 -12.31 -8.62
CA ARG A 645 -15.67 -12.81 -9.45
C ARG A 645 -15.48 -12.03 -10.74
N GLN A 646 -16.57 -11.70 -11.44
CA GLN A 646 -16.50 -11.16 -12.81
C GLN A 646 -16.70 -9.65 -12.90
N HIS A 647 -17.42 -9.06 -11.95
CA HIS A 647 -17.82 -7.65 -12.03
C HIS A 647 -17.05 -6.76 -11.06
N ILE A 648 -16.58 -7.31 -9.94
CA ILE A 648 -15.96 -6.54 -8.85
C ILE A 648 -14.47 -6.89 -8.74
N THR A 649 -13.63 -5.86 -8.78
CA THR A 649 -12.18 -5.94 -8.57
C THR A 649 -11.78 -5.03 -7.42
N THR A 650 -10.54 -5.19 -6.92
CA THR A 650 -9.96 -4.33 -5.89
C THR A 650 -9.99 -2.85 -6.29
N GLU A 651 -9.67 -2.55 -7.55
CA GLU A 651 -9.64 -1.18 -8.08
C GLU A 651 -11.04 -0.55 -8.15
N LYS A 652 -12.06 -1.35 -8.46
CA LYS A 652 -13.46 -0.88 -8.48
C LYS A 652 -14.01 -0.63 -7.08
N LEU A 653 -13.62 -1.45 -6.11
CA LEU A 653 -13.94 -1.20 -4.71
C LEU A 653 -13.28 0.09 -4.23
N ASP A 654 -12.00 0.31 -4.56
CA ASP A 654 -11.30 1.54 -4.22
C ASP A 654 -11.95 2.78 -4.85
N ALA A 655 -12.40 2.69 -6.12
CA ALA A 655 -13.14 3.76 -6.77
C ALA A 655 -14.49 4.07 -6.08
N ALA A 656 -15.25 3.03 -5.70
CA ALA A 656 -16.50 3.21 -4.95
C ALA A 656 -16.25 3.81 -3.55
N ILE A 657 -15.24 3.33 -2.83
CA ILE A 657 -14.82 3.87 -1.53
C ILE A 657 -14.44 5.34 -1.65
N ARG A 658 -13.66 5.71 -2.66
CA ARG A 658 -13.25 7.09 -2.95
C ARG A 658 -14.47 8.01 -3.08
N ASP A 659 -15.49 7.59 -3.82
CA ASP A 659 -16.65 8.45 -4.06
C ASP A 659 -17.52 8.59 -2.81
N VAL A 660 -17.60 7.56 -1.95
CA VAL A 660 -18.19 7.66 -0.60
C VAL A 660 -17.42 8.67 0.26
N ILE A 661 -16.08 8.60 0.26
CA ILE A 661 -15.23 9.54 1.02
C ILE A 661 -15.42 10.97 0.52
N ASN A 662 -15.48 11.18 -0.79
CA ASN A 662 -15.67 12.50 -1.38
C ASN A 662 -17.05 13.07 -1.05
N PHE A 663 -18.10 12.24 -1.05
CA PHE A 663 -19.43 12.66 -0.63
C PHE A 663 -19.44 13.01 0.88
N TYR A 664 -18.81 12.18 1.70
CA TYR A 664 -18.63 12.41 3.13
C TYR A 664 -17.90 13.73 3.44
N ASN A 665 -16.88 14.09 2.65
CA ASN A 665 -16.09 15.31 2.84
C ASN A 665 -16.88 16.60 2.58
N ARG A 666 -18.12 16.52 2.02
CA ARG A 666 -19.00 17.67 1.80
C ARG A 666 -19.63 18.20 3.08
N PHE A 667 -19.76 17.37 4.12
CA PHE A 667 -20.37 17.77 5.39
C PHE A 667 -19.45 18.67 6.21
N ASP A 668 -20.04 19.58 6.98
CA ASP A 668 -19.31 20.41 7.95
C ASP A 668 -18.91 19.63 9.20
N LEU A 669 -19.75 18.68 9.65
CA LEU A 669 -19.53 17.92 10.88
C LEU A 669 -18.12 17.27 10.96
N PRO A 670 -17.61 16.60 9.92
CA PRO A 670 -16.26 16.03 9.93
C PRO A 670 -15.12 17.04 10.16
N ARG A 671 -15.33 18.32 9.82
CA ARG A 671 -14.31 19.39 9.97
C ARG A 671 -14.03 19.73 11.43
N TYR A 672 -14.96 19.42 12.34
CA TYR A 672 -14.77 19.59 13.79
C TYR A 672 -13.95 18.46 14.42
N TRP A 673 -13.75 17.34 13.71
CA TRP A 673 -12.96 16.20 14.20
C TRP A 673 -11.50 16.24 13.76
N GLY A 674 -11.21 16.81 12.60
CA GLY A 674 -9.89 16.83 12.01
C GLY A 674 -9.79 17.71 10.77
N THR A 675 -8.55 18.05 10.40
CA THR A 675 -8.25 18.90 9.24
C THR A 675 -8.28 18.12 7.92
N GLY A 676 -8.15 16.79 7.98
CA GLY A 676 -7.94 15.94 6.81
C GLY A 676 -6.47 15.83 6.38
N LYS A 677 -5.55 16.46 7.14
CA LYS A 677 -4.10 16.41 6.87
C LYS A 677 -3.37 15.27 7.56
N HIS A 678 -4.01 14.64 8.55
CA HIS A 678 -3.43 13.57 9.33
C HIS A 678 -4.13 12.24 9.08
N VAL A 679 -3.35 11.18 9.08
CA VAL A 679 -3.84 9.80 8.99
C VAL A 679 -3.15 8.92 10.02
N ALA A 680 -3.90 8.02 10.64
CA ALA A 680 -3.37 6.97 11.49
C ALA A 680 -3.25 5.67 10.69
N ALA A 681 -2.06 5.09 10.71
CA ALA A 681 -1.67 3.87 10.03
C ALA A 681 -1.58 2.73 11.04
N ASP A 682 -2.48 1.75 10.94
CA ASP A 682 -2.52 0.62 11.87
C ASP A 682 -2.98 -0.69 11.20
N GLY A 683 -2.52 -1.82 11.75
CA GLY A 683 -2.76 -3.17 11.24
C GLY A 683 -3.60 -4.01 12.20
N THR A 684 -4.69 -4.60 11.71
CA THR A 684 -5.53 -5.54 12.48
C THR A 684 -5.39 -6.97 11.96
N GLN A 685 -5.18 -7.93 12.85
CA GLN A 685 -5.11 -9.35 12.47
C GLN A 685 -6.51 -9.92 12.16
N PHE A 686 -6.60 -10.67 11.06
CA PHE A 686 -7.70 -11.54 10.70
C PHE A 686 -7.24 -13.00 10.66
N ASP A 687 -8.08 -13.92 11.15
CA ASP A 687 -7.81 -15.34 11.09
C ASP A 687 -8.04 -15.87 9.66
N LEU A 688 -7.10 -16.69 9.19
CA LEU A 688 -7.10 -17.30 7.84
C LEU A 688 -7.16 -18.82 7.92
N LEU A 689 -7.60 -19.44 6.82
CA LEU A 689 -7.37 -20.87 6.61
C LEU A 689 -5.87 -21.17 6.51
N GLN A 690 -5.43 -22.30 7.09
CA GLN A 690 -4.01 -22.60 7.32
C GLN A 690 -3.22 -23.01 6.05
N ASP A 691 -3.88 -23.27 4.92
CA ASP A 691 -3.22 -23.80 3.70
C ASP A 691 -3.08 -22.75 2.60
N ASN A 692 -2.40 -21.66 2.90
CA ASN A 692 -2.00 -20.66 1.90
C ASN A 692 -0.63 -20.06 2.25
N LEU A 693 0.01 -19.44 1.26
CA LEU A 693 1.33 -18.83 1.41
C LEU A 693 1.32 -17.59 2.33
N LEU A 694 0.18 -16.94 2.56
CA LEU A 694 0.05 -15.71 3.35
C LEU A 694 -0.19 -15.97 4.86
N ALA A 695 -0.74 -17.13 5.22
CA ALA A 695 -1.07 -17.50 6.58
C ALA A 695 0.20 -17.79 7.37
N GLU A 696 0.54 -16.90 8.30
CA GLU A 696 1.64 -17.11 9.24
C GLU A 696 1.17 -17.06 10.68
N ARG A 697 1.91 -17.76 11.55
CA ARG A 697 1.61 -17.81 12.98
C ARG A 697 2.10 -16.54 13.66
N HIS A 698 1.19 -15.77 14.25
CA HIS A 698 1.52 -14.52 14.93
C HIS A 698 2.06 -14.76 16.36
N VAL A 699 3.21 -14.17 16.70
CA VAL A 699 3.86 -14.35 18.02
C VAL A 699 3.06 -13.68 19.16
N ARG A 700 2.41 -12.53 18.91
CA ARG A 700 1.62 -11.79 19.91
C ARG A 700 0.19 -12.29 20.11
N TYR A 701 -0.39 -12.97 19.11
CA TYR A 701 -1.84 -13.28 19.05
C TYR A 701 -2.13 -14.79 18.94
N GLY A 702 -1.12 -15.64 18.77
CA GLY A 702 -1.24 -17.10 18.99
C GLY A 702 -1.83 -17.94 17.85
N GLY A 703 -2.41 -17.34 16.79
CA GLY A 703 -3.07 -18.02 15.66
C GLY A 703 -2.41 -17.82 14.28
N TYR A 704 -2.96 -18.47 13.25
CA TYR A 704 -2.59 -18.28 11.83
C TYR A 704 -3.50 -17.21 11.20
N GLY A 705 -2.92 -16.16 10.61
CA GLY A 705 -3.70 -15.05 10.07
C GLY A 705 -2.96 -14.19 9.07
N GLY A 706 -3.65 -13.15 8.60
CA GLY A 706 -3.10 -12.03 7.83
C GLY A 706 -3.43 -10.71 8.52
N ILE A 707 -2.80 -9.62 8.11
CA ILE A 707 -2.99 -8.29 8.69
C ILE A 707 -3.75 -7.44 7.67
N ALA A 708 -4.88 -6.87 8.08
CA ALA A 708 -5.57 -5.83 7.35
C ALA A 708 -5.02 -4.48 7.81
N TYR A 709 -4.21 -3.88 6.95
CA TYR A 709 -3.56 -2.60 7.18
C TYR A 709 -4.44 -1.47 6.68
N HIS A 710 -4.67 -0.45 7.52
CA HIS A 710 -5.58 0.66 7.21
C HIS A 710 -4.92 2.02 7.45
N HIS A 711 -5.43 3.00 6.71
CA HIS A 711 -5.16 4.43 6.88
C HIS A 711 -6.46 5.12 7.26
N VAL A 712 -6.58 5.53 8.52
CA VAL A 712 -7.78 6.18 9.07
C VAL A 712 -7.50 7.67 9.23
N SER A 713 -8.26 8.50 8.51
CA SER A 713 -8.15 9.96 8.60
C SER A 713 -8.49 10.45 10.01
N ASP A 714 -7.89 11.58 10.40
CA ASP A 714 -8.33 12.35 11.56
C ASP A 714 -9.81 12.79 11.49
N LYS A 715 -10.43 12.75 10.31
CA LYS A 715 -11.88 12.90 10.13
C LYS A 715 -12.70 11.63 10.39
N TYR A 716 -12.16 10.56 11.00
CA TYR A 716 -12.89 9.30 11.28
C TYR A 716 -13.41 8.55 10.04
N ILE A 717 -12.65 8.56 8.94
CA ILE A 717 -12.98 7.78 7.74
C ILE A 717 -11.74 7.04 7.23
N ALA A 718 -11.91 5.78 6.80
CA ALA A 718 -10.81 5.01 6.24
C ALA A 718 -10.55 5.43 4.80
N LEU A 719 -9.30 5.82 4.51
CA LEU A 719 -8.88 6.32 3.19
C LEU A 719 -8.26 5.22 2.33
N PHE A 720 -7.65 4.23 2.96
CA PHE A 720 -6.95 3.16 2.28
C PHE A 720 -6.89 1.89 3.13
N SER A 721 -6.89 0.74 2.44
CA SER A 721 -6.60 -0.54 3.06
C SER A 721 -5.86 -1.49 2.13
N HIS A 722 -5.09 -2.40 2.75
CA HIS A 722 -4.37 -3.47 2.07
C HIS A 722 -4.26 -4.70 2.97
N PHE A 723 -4.35 -5.88 2.37
CA PHE A 723 -4.20 -7.15 3.10
C PHE A 723 -2.78 -7.70 2.93
N ILE A 724 -2.07 -7.84 4.04
CA ILE A 724 -0.66 -8.25 4.07
C ILE A 724 -0.48 -9.55 4.87
N SER A 725 0.52 -10.36 4.52
CA SER A 725 0.87 -11.53 5.34
C SER A 725 1.46 -11.10 6.68
N VAL A 726 1.17 -11.88 7.72
CA VAL A 726 1.84 -11.76 9.02
C VAL A 726 3.35 -11.91 8.83
N GLY A 727 4.16 -11.11 9.54
CA GLY A 727 5.63 -11.13 9.46
C GLY A 727 6.26 -10.21 8.40
N VAL A 728 5.46 -9.65 7.48
CA VAL A 728 5.91 -8.56 6.59
C VAL A 728 5.95 -7.26 7.38
N TRP A 729 7.00 -6.46 7.16
CA TRP A 729 7.17 -5.20 7.86
C TRP A 729 6.15 -4.16 7.38
N GLU A 730 5.18 -3.80 8.24
CA GLU A 730 4.03 -2.96 7.89
C GLU A 730 4.43 -1.58 7.39
N ALA A 731 5.56 -1.06 7.86
CA ALA A 731 6.06 0.26 7.51
C ALA A 731 6.33 0.46 6.02
N VAL A 732 6.51 -0.65 5.29
CA VAL A 732 6.67 -0.68 3.83
C VAL A 732 5.43 -0.16 3.11
N TYR A 733 4.24 -0.34 3.68
CA TYR A 733 2.96 0.06 3.07
C TYR A 733 2.44 1.42 3.57
N ILE A 734 3.13 2.05 4.53
CA ILE A 734 2.78 3.39 5.03
C ILE A 734 2.72 4.40 3.89
N ILE A 735 3.72 4.41 3.01
CA ILE A 735 3.80 5.38 1.92
C ILE A 735 2.85 5.01 0.78
N ASP A 736 2.69 3.71 0.48
CA ASP A 736 1.77 3.21 -0.55
C ASP A 736 0.33 3.70 -0.32
N GLY A 737 -0.14 3.70 0.93
CA GLY A 737 -1.51 4.11 1.25
C GLY A 737 -1.80 5.58 0.93
N LEU A 738 -0.82 6.46 1.14
CA LEU A 738 -0.94 7.86 0.77
C LEU A 738 -0.96 8.07 -0.74
N LEU A 739 -0.06 7.40 -1.47
CA LEU A 739 0.05 7.58 -2.93
C LEU A 739 -1.12 6.96 -3.70
N LYS A 740 -1.73 5.89 -3.17
CA LYS A 740 -2.92 5.25 -3.76
C LYS A 740 -4.23 5.92 -3.37
N ASN A 741 -4.21 6.85 -2.41
CA ASN A 741 -5.41 7.58 -2.04
C ASN A 741 -5.72 8.65 -3.09
N HIS A 742 -6.78 8.44 -3.86
CA HIS A 742 -7.27 9.37 -4.88
C HIS A 742 -8.50 10.17 -4.43
N SER A 743 -8.82 10.18 -3.13
CA SER A 743 -9.93 10.98 -2.58
C SER A 743 -9.56 12.46 -2.45
N GLU A 744 -10.54 13.32 -2.16
CA GLU A 744 -10.31 14.74 -1.89
C GLU A 744 -9.60 15.00 -0.56
N ILE A 745 -9.64 14.03 0.37
CA ILE A 745 -8.90 14.10 1.64
C ILE A 745 -7.48 13.61 1.38
N GLN A 746 -6.54 14.55 1.24
CA GLN A 746 -5.13 14.29 0.92
C GLN A 746 -4.22 14.59 2.12
N PRO A 747 -4.02 13.62 3.03
CA PRO A 747 -3.14 13.79 4.17
C PRO A 747 -1.66 13.77 3.76
N ASP A 748 -0.87 14.58 4.46
CA ASP A 748 0.58 14.68 4.31
C ASP A 748 1.33 14.17 5.55
N THR A 749 0.60 13.87 6.64
CA THR A 749 1.16 13.44 7.93
C THR A 749 0.63 12.07 8.34
N VAL A 750 1.52 11.13 8.63
CA VAL A 750 1.17 9.75 9.01
C VAL A 750 1.61 9.41 10.43
N HIS A 751 0.66 8.97 11.24
CA HIS A 751 0.87 8.44 12.58
C HIS A 751 0.90 6.92 12.52
N ALA A 752 2.06 6.29 12.73
CA ALA A 752 2.22 4.84 12.67
C ALA A 752 2.63 4.25 14.03
N ASP A 753 2.48 2.94 14.23
CA ASP A 753 3.03 2.28 15.44
C ASP A 753 4.57 2.17 15.39
N THR A 754 5.16 1.62 16.45
CA THR A 754 6.61 1.45 16.65
C THR A 754 7.33 0.78 15.47
N GLN A 755 6.64 0.00 14.64
CA GLN A 755 7.21 -0.59 13.44
C GLN A 755 7.64 0.45 12.39
N GLY A 756 7.08 1.66 12.37
CA GLY A 756 7.43 2.74 11.42
C GLY A 756 8.79 3.41 11.64
N GLN A 757 9.61 2.96 12.59
CA GLN A 757 10.79 3.70 13.08
C GLN A 757 12.08 3.55 12.25
N SER A 758 12.08 2.80 11.14
CA SER A 758 13.34 2.58 10.42
C SER A 758 13.79 3.83 9.65
N ALA A 759 15.09 4.09 9.71
CA ALA A 759 15.68 5.27 9.09
C ALA A 759 15.38 5.35 7.58
N PRO A 760 15.56 4.30 6.75
CA PRO A 760 15.18 4.36 5.34
C PRO A 760 13.75 4.85 5.06
N VAL A 761 12.77 4.46 5.90
CA VAL A 761 11.37 4.91 5.72
C VAL A 761 11.24 6.39 6.06
N PHE A 762 11.89 6.87 7.12
CA PHE A 762 11.95 8.32 7.41
C PHE A 762 12.60 9.10 6.26
N GLY A 763 13.68 8.58 5.68
CA GLY A 763 14.38 9.22 4.57
C GLY A 763 13.52 9.31 3.32
N LEU A 764 12.88 8.20 2.93
CA LEU A 764 12.00 8.15 1.77
C LEU A 764 10.73 9.00 1.97
N ALA A 765 10.10 8.95 3.16
CA ALA A 765 8.93 9.78 3.46
C ALA A 765 9.26 11.27 3.34
N HIS A 766 10.38 11.71 3.92
CA HIS A 766 10.78 13.12 3.89
C HIS A 766 10.99 13.66 2.47
N ILE A 767 11.73 12.94 1.63
CA ILE A 767 11.99 13.37 0.25
C ILE A 767 10.74 13.32 -0.65
N LEU A 768 9.71 12.57 -0.25
CA LEU A 768 8.40 12.54 -0.90
C LEU A 768 7.44 13.64 -0.41
N GLY A 769 7.83 14.39 0.64
CA GLY A 769 7.01 15.42 1.29
C GLY A 769 6.03 14.89 2.34
N ILE A 770 6.29 13.72 2.90
CA ILE A 770 5.44 13.05 3.89
C ILE A 770 6.06 13.17 5.28
N GLN A 771 5.26 13.65 6.24
CA GLN A 771 5.66 13.75 7.64
C GLN A 771 5.32 12.46 8.39
N LEU A 772 6.33 11.68 8.74
CA LEU A 772 6.16 10.44 9.51
C LEU A 772 6.27 10.72 11.01
N MET A 773 5.23 10.39 11.77
CA MET A 773 5.12 10.63 13.21
C MET A 773 4.78 9.34 13.98
N PRO A 774 5.72 8.39 14.13
CA PRO A 774 5.43 7.11 14.77
C PRO A 774 5.26 7.26 16.29
N ARG A 775 4.37 6.44 16.89
CA ARG A 775 4.26 6.28 18.34
C ARG A 775 5.40 5.41 18.86
N ILE A 776 6.30 5.99 19.65
CA ILE A 776 7.52 5.32 20.12
C ILE A 776 7.39 4.90 21.59
N ARG A 777 7.35 3.58 21.86
CA ARG A 777 7.28 3.05 23.23
C ARG A 777 8.64 3.03 23.95
N GLN A 778 9.72 2.59 23.27
CA GLN A 778 11.08 2.44 23.84
C GLN A 778 12.08 3.36 23.14
N TRP A 779 11.86 4.68 23.28
CA TRP A 779 12.71 5.66 22.58
C TRP A 779 14.17 5.65 23.09
N GLN A 780 14.41 5.21 24.34
CA GLN A 780 15.75 5.17 24.94
C GLN A 780 16.71 4.17 24.24
N GLY A 781 16.18 3.20 23.51
CA GLY A 781 17.00 2.25 22.75
C GLY A 781 17.41 2.74 21.36
N LEU A 782 17.03 3.97 20.98
CA LEU A 782 17.29 4.52 19.64
C LEU A 782 18.50 5.45 19.66
N ASN A 783 19.40 5.27 18.70
CA ASN A 783 20.53 6.16 18.50
C ASN A 783 20.09 7.48 17.85
N LEU A 784 20.47 8.60 18.45
CA LEU A 784 20.41 9.95 17.89
C LEU A 784 21.78 10.35 17.33
N TYR A 785 21.80 11.18 16.30
CA TYR A 785 23.03 11.55 15.58
C TYR A 785 23.25 13.06 15.57
N LYS A 786 24.46 13.51 15.89
CA LYS A 786 24.80 14.95 15.85
C LYS A 786 24.89 15.45 14.41
N PRO A 787 24.44 16.70 14.15
CA PRO A 787 24.67 17.34 12.86
C PRO A 787 26.15 17.65 12.61
N ASP A 788 26.90 17.97 13.67
CA ASP A 788 28.35 18.16 13.62
C ASP A 788 28.99 17.61 14.90
N GLY A 789 30.11 16.90 14.77
CA GLY A 789 30.84 16.35 15.92
C GLY A 789 31.50 17.41 16.79
N ARG A 790 31.67 18.64 16.29
CA ARG A 790 32.26 19.75 17.04
C ARG A 790 31.25 20.49 17.93
N ARG A 791 29.94 20.37 17.65
CA ARG A 791 28.88 21.02 18.45
C ARG A 791 28.67 20.26 19.76
N ARG A 792 28.62 21.00 20.87
CA ARG A 792 28.26 20.49 22.20
C ARG A 792 27.00 21.19 22.68
N TYR A 793 26.06 20.40 23.18
CA TYR A 793 24.81 20.87 23.76
C TYR A 793 24.90 20.89 25.29
N LYS A 794 24.16 21.74 25.97
CA LYS A 794 24.25 21.91 27.42
C LYS A 794 23.45 20.84 28.18
N HIS A 795 22.27 20.50 27.68
CA HIS A 795 21.27 19.66 28.33
C HIS A 795 21.04 18.33 27.60
N ILE A 796 21.19 18.29 26.27
CA ILE A 796 20.87 17.10 25.45
C ILE A 796 22.08 16.33 24.87
N ASP A 797 23.32 16.74 25.17
CA ASP A 797 24.51 16.19 24.50
C ASP A 797 24.66 14.67 24.66
N THR A 798 24.27 14.16 25.84
CA THR A 798 24.32 12.74 26.20
C THR A 798 23.32 11.88 25.44
N LEU A 799 22.31 12.48 24.78
CA LEU A 799 21.33 11.75 23.97
C LEU A 799 21.94 11.27 22.64
N PHE A 800 23.01 11.90 22.15
CA PHE A 800 23.59 11.59 20.85
C PHE A 800 24.62 10.45 20.94
N SER A 801 24.51 9.48 20.03
CA SER A 801 25.34 8.27 19.99
C SER A 801 26.28 8.19 18.78
N GLY A 802 26.21 9.17 17.86
CA GLY A 802 27.00 9.16 16.63
C GLY A 802 26.90 10.46 15.83
N LYS A 803 27.43 10.45 14.61
CA LYS A 803 27.39 11.56 13.64
C LYS A 803 26.79 11.14 12.31
N ILE A 804 26.20 12.09 11.59
CA ILE A 804 25.68 11.88 10.22
C ILE A 804 26.84 11.86 9.22
N ASP A 805 26.78 10.97 8.23
CA ASP A 805 27.66 10.99 7.05
C ASP A 805 27.05 11.84 5.93
N TRP A 806 27.35 13.14 5.95
CA TRP A 806 26.85 14.09 4.97
C TRP A 806 27.35 13.84 3.55
N LYS A 807 28.59 13.34 3.40
CA LYS A 807 29.20 13.07 2.10
C LYS A 807 28.48 11.95 1.36
N LEU A 808 27.97 10.96 2.10
CA LEU A 808 27.18 9.88 1.52
C LEU A 808 25.86 10.39 0.91
N ILE A 809 25.17 11.31 1.59
CA ILE A 809 23.94 11.93 1.09
C ILE A 809 24.24 12.75 -0.16
N GLU A 810 25.31 13.56 -0.14
CA GLU A 810 25.73 14.38 -1.28
C GLU A 810 26.08 13.52 -2.51
N THR A 811 26.84 12.44 -2.31
CA THR A 811 27.33 11.56 -3.39
C THR A 811 26.19 10.80 -4.08
N HIS A 812 25.17 10.37 -3.33
CA HIS A 812 24.07 9.54 -3.83
C HIS A 812 22.77 10.33 -4.00
N TRP A 813 22.84 11.66 -4.08
CA TRP A 813 21.67 12.51 -4.23
C TRP A 813 20.87 12.18 -5.50
N GLU A 814 21.56 11.95 -6.61
CA GLU A 814 20.93 11.59 -7.89
C GLU A 814 20.14 10.28 -7.76
N ASP A 815 20.74 9.26 -7.16
CA ASP A 815 20.09 7.96 -6.92
C ASP A 815 18.83 8.11 -6.04
N LEU A 816 18.88 8.95 -5.01
CA LEU A 816 17.74 9.24 -4.14
C LEU A 816 16.60 9.93 -4.91
N MET A 817 16.93 10.92 -5.74
CA MET A 817 15.96 11.64 -6.55
C MET A 817 15.36 10.78 -7.67
N GLN A 818 16.17 9.97 -8.35
CA GLN A 818 15.70 9.06 -9.39
C GLN A 818 14.63 8.09 -8.86
N VAL A 819 14.86 7.51 -7.67
CA VAL A 819 13.89 6.63 -7.02
C VAL A 819 12.63 7.40 -6.62
N THR A 820 12.77 8.57 -6.01
CA THR A 820 11.63 9.41 -5.59
C THR A 820 10.77 9.84 -6.78
N LEU A 821 11.39 10.26 -7.88
CA LEU A 821 10.69 10.70 -9.09
C LEU A 821 10.04 9.53 -9.83
N SER A 822 10.70 8.36 -9.87
CA SER A 822 10.09 7.11 -10.39
C SER A 822 8.85 6.69 -9.59
N ILE A 823 8.86 6.93 -8.27
CA ILE A 823 7.71 6.71 -7.39
C ILE A 823 6.60 7.73 -7.68
N LYS A 824 6.92 9.02 -7.79
CA LYS A 824 5.95 10.09 -8.09
C LYS A 824 5.30 9.90 -9.46
N ALA A 825 6.05 9.39 -10.44
CA ALA A 825 5.55 9.04 -11.77
C ALA A 825 4.68 7.76 -11.79
N GLY A 826 4.57 7.03 -10.66
CA GLY A 826 3.77 5.81 -10.56
C GLY A 826 4.38 4.58 -11.23
N VAL A 827 5.65 4.67 -11.69
CA VAL A 827 6.36 3.55 -12.33
C VAL A 827 6.83 2.53 -11.29
N LEU A 828 7.13 3.00 -10.08
CA LEU A 828 7.64 2.18 -8.98
C LEU A 828 6.84 2.41 -7.69
N MET A 829 6.46 1.32 -7.02
CA MET A 829 5.81 1.40 -5.71
C MET A 829 6.84 1.58 -4.58
N PRO A 830 6.61 2.47 -3.60
CA PRO A 830 7.47 2.59 -2.41
C PRO A 830 7.68 1.26 -1.71
N SER A 831 6.63 0.43 -1.60
CA SER A 831 6.72 -0.89 -0.97
C SER A 831 7.67 -1.86 -1.66
N THR A 832 7.87 -1.73 -2.97
CA THR A 832 8.83 -2.52 -3.74
C THR A 832 10.26 -2.11 -3.40
N VAL A 833 10.50 -0.80 -3.23
CA VAL A 833 11.81 -0.27 -2.83
C VAL A 833 12.11 -0.60 -1.37
N LEU A 834 11.20 -0.28 -0.46
CA LEU A 834 11.40 -0.46 0.98
C LEU A 834 11.58 -1.93 1.39
N ARG A 835 10.96 -2.88 0.67
CA ARG A 835 11.24 -4.32 0.83
C ARG A 835 12.71 -4.66 0.55
N LYS A 836 13.31 -3.99 -0.43
CA LYS A 836 14.69 -4.19 -0.88
C LYS A 836 15.70 -3.38 -0.05
N LEU A 837 15.29 -2.23 0.52
CA LEU A 837 16.08 -1.40 1.42
C LEU A 837 16.13 -1.95 2.87
N GLY A 838 16.50 -3.22 3.02
CA GLY A 838 16.63 -3.91 4.31
C GLY A 838 18.04 -3.86 4.90
N THR A 839 18.15 -4.03 6.22
CA THR A 839 19.41 -4.02 7.01
C THR A 839 20.43 -5.07 6.58
N TYR A 840 20.00 -6.09 5.85
CA TYR A 840 20.84 -7.21 5.42
C TYR A 840 21.72 -6.90 4.21
N SER A 841 21.44 -5.83 3.45
CA SER A 841 22.31 -5.47 2.33
C SER A 841 23.49 -4.64 2.81
N HIS A 842 24.66 -5.27 2.84
CA HIS A 842 25.91 -4.54 2.98
C HIS A 842 26.34 -3.90 1.65
N LYS A 843 25.80 -4.32 0.51
CA LYS A 843 26.25 -3.92 -0.84
C LYS A 843 25.45 -2.73 -1.40
N ASN A 844 24.17 -2.62 -1.06
CA ASN A 844 23.27 -1.65 -1.65
C ASN A 844 23.59 -0.21 -1.18
N ARG A 845 24.23 0.56 -2.07
CA ARG A 845 24.59 1.98 -1.82
C ARG A 845 23.36 2.86 -1.62
N LEU A 846 22.29 2.59 -2.36
CA LEU A 846 21.00 3.28 -2.23
C LEU A 846 20.38 3.08 -0.84
N TYR A 847 20.46 1.86 -0.28
CA TYR A 847 20.06 1.61 1.11
C TYR A 847 20.85 2.45 2.11
N ARG A 848 22.18 2.53 1.95
CA ARG A 848 23.01 3.33 2.84
C ARG A 848 22.65 4.82 2.75
N ALA A 849 22.43 5.33 1.54
CA ALA A 849 22.01 6.72 1.32
C ALA A 849 20.66 7.04 1.99
N PHE A 850 19.61 6.24 1.74
CA PHE A 850 18.31 6.41 2.41
C PHE A 850 18.40 6.24 3.93
N ARG A 851 19.26 5.34 4.41
CA ARG A 851 19.48 5.16 5.85
C ARG A 851 20.14 6.39 6.48
N GLU A 852 21.16 6.99 5.86
CA GLU A 852 21.81 8.19 6.41
C GLU A 852 20.88 9.40 6.35
N LEU A 853 20.18 9.64 5.23
CA LEU A 853 19.13 10.68 5.15
C LEU A 853 18.07 10.46 6.23
N GLY A 854 17.63 9.22 6.38
CA GLY A 854 16.70 8.80 7.41
C GLY A 854 17.15 9.03 8.84
N ARG A 855 18.46 8.93 9.13
CA ARG A 855 19.02 9.23 10.45
C ARG A 855 18.89 10.70 10.78
N VAL A 856 19.02 11.60 9.81
CA VAL A 856 18.80 13.05 9.98
C VAL A 856 17.35 13.30 10.41
N VAL A 857 16.40 12.88 9.57
CA VAL A 857 14.97 13.13 9.77
C VAL A 857 14.46 12.47 11.06
N ARG A 858 14.88 11.22 11.32
CA ARG A 858 14.49 10.51 12.54
C ARG A 858 15.04 11.19 13.80
N THR A 859 16.28 11.69 13.76
CA THR A 859 16.85 12.40 14.91
C THR A 859 16.08 13.70 15.18
N ALA A 860 15.79 14.48 14.14
CA ALA A 860 14.97 15.69 14.24
C ALA A 860 13.59 15.38 14.84
N PHE A 861 12.91 14.33 14.36
CA PHE A 861 11.63 13.89 14.91
C PHE A 861 11.76 13.47 16.38
N LEU A 862 12.77 12.67 16.75
CA LEU A 862 12.96 12.21 18.13
C LEU A 862 13.17 13.37 19.09
N LEU A 863 13.98 14.37 18.71
CA LEU A 863 14.21 15.57 19.52
C LEU A 863 12.89 16.31 19.78
N ARG A 864 12.09 16.55 18.75
CA ARG A 864 10.75 17.15 18.87
C ARG A 864 9.79 16.29 19.69
N TYR A 865 9.80 14.97 19.49
CA TYR A 865 8.96 14.04 20.23
C TYR A 865 9.27 14.04 21.73
N ILE A 866 10.53 14.24 22.10
CA ILE A 866 11.02 14.31 23.49
C ILE A 866 10.63 15.66 24.12
N SER A 867 10.80 16.78 23.42
CA SER A 867 10.51 18.12 23.96
C SER A 867 9.02 18.48 23.99
N ASP A 868 8.27 18.16 22.93
CA ASP A 868 6.92 18.68 22.72
C ASP A 868 5.82 17.75 23.28
N MET A 869 5.15 18.22 24.34
CA MET A 869 4.02 17.51 24.94
C MET A 869 2.77 17.50 24.06
N SER A 870 2.53 18.56 23.28
CA SER A 870 1.35 18.71 22.43
C SER A 870 1.39 17.71 21.28
N LEU A 871 2.56 17.56 20.64
CA LEU A 871 2.83 16.57 19.61
C LEU A 871 2.54 15.14 20.09
N ARG A 872 2.97 14.77 21.30
CA ARG A 872 2.71 13.43 21.86
C ARG A 872 1.22 13.18 22.12
N ARG A 873 0.48 14.19 22.59
CA ARG A 873 -0.98 14.11 22.79
C ARG A 873 -1.68 13.89 21.45
N GLN A 874 -1.27 14.64 20.43
CA GLN A 874 -1.82 14.54 19.09
C GLN A 874 -1.60 13.14 18.48
N ILE A 875 -0.36 12.60 18.54
CA ILE A 875 -0.04 11.24 18.07
C ILE A 875 -0.93 10.18 18.76
N THR A 876 -1.11 10.32 20.08
CA THR A 876 -1.94 9.37 20.85
C THR A 876 -3.42 9.47 20.46
N ALA A 877 -3.95 10.69 20.31
CA ALA A 877 -5.34 10.92 19.93
C ALA A 877 -5.68 10.30 18.57
N TYR A 878 -4.81 10.47 17.57
CA TYR A 878 -5.04 9.88 16.25
C TYR A 878 -4.92 8.36 16.25
N THR A 879 -3.98 7.79 17.02
CA THR A 879 -3.88 6.34 17.19
C THR A 879 -5.18 5.77 17.76
N ASN A 880 -5.77 6.42 18.78
CA ASN A 880 -7.04 5.98 19.36
C ASN A 880 -8.20 6.01 18.35
N LYS A 881 -8.19 6.92 17.36
CA LYS A 881 -9.22 6.96 16.31
C LYS A 881 -9.12 5.74 15.38
N ALA A 882 -7.90 5.28 15.05
CA ALA A 882 -7.70 4.05 14.29
C ALA A 882 -8.17 2.82 15.10
N GLU A 883 -7.82 2.74 16.39
CA GLU A 883 -8.31 1.67 17.27
C GLU A 883 -9.84 1.62 17.32
N ALA A 884 -10.50 2.78 17.42
CA ALA A 884 -11.97 2.88 17.40
C ALA A 884 -12.57 2.45 16.03
N TYR A 885 -11.92 2.81 14.92
CA TYR A 885 -12.32 2.35 13.59
C TYR A 885 -12.26 0.83 13.48
N HIS A 886 -11.19 0.21 13.97
CA HIS A 886 -11.05 -1.25 13.98
C HIS A 886 -12.17 -1.93 14.76
N GLY A 887 -12.57 -1.36 15.91
CA GLY A 887 -13.74 -1.81 16.66
C GLY A 887 -15.04 -1.74 15.82
N PHE A 888 -15.27 -0.62 15.13
CA PHE A 888 -16.45 -0.40 14.30
C PHE A 888 -16.50 -1.33 13.07
N SER A 889 -15.41 -1.41 12.32
CA SER A 889 -15.27 -2.30 11.16
C SER A 889 -15.45 -3.78 11.55
N LYS A 890 -14.85 -4.20 12.67
CA LYS A 890 -15.03 -5.57 13.20
C LYS A 890 -16.49 -5.84 13.60
N TRP A 891 -17.19 -4.85 14.13
CA TRP A 891 -18.63 -4.97 14.44
C TRP A 891 -19.46 -5.16 13.17
N LEU A 892 -19.12 -4.52 12.05
CA LEU A 892 -19.78 -4.72 10.76
C LEU A 892 -19.45 -6.07 10.11
N PHE A 893 -18.29 -6.65 10.44
CA PHE A 893 -17.80 -7.95 9.94
C PHE A 893 -18.30 -9.15 10.78
N PHE A 894 -19.61 -9.24 11.00
CA PHE A 894 -20.20 -10.18 11.96
C PHE A 894 -20.38 -11.63 11.45
N GLY A 895 -20.26 -11.87 10.14
CA GLY A 895 -20.40 -13.20 9.55
C GLY A 895 -19.16 -14.09 9.68
N GLY A 896 -19.35 -15.41 9.58
CA GLY A 896 -18.25 -16.37 9.43
C GLY A 896 -17.24 -16.43 10.59
N HIS A 897 -17.66 -16.05 11.81
CA HIS A 897 -16.80 -15.93 13.00
C HIS A 897 -15.58 -15.01 12.81
N GLY A 898 -15.63 -14.08 11.85
CA GLY A 898 -14.51 -13.20 11.51
C GLY A 898 -13.38 -13.87 10.73
N ILE A 899 -13.53 -15.14 10.32
CA ILE A 899 -12.54 -15.88 9.54
C ILE A 899 -12.71 -15.56 8.06
N ILE A 900 -11.62 -15.22 7.38
CA ILE A 900 -11.63 -15.09 5.91
C ILE A 900 -11.39 -16.47 5.31
N ALA A 901 -12.47 -17.15 4.92
CA ALA A 901 -12.47 -18.51 4.40
C ALA A 901 -12.10 -18.59 2.90
N HIS A 902 -10.99 -17.96 2.49
CA HIS A 902 -10.49 -18.05 1.12
C HIS A 902 -8.96 -18.00 1.10
N ASN A 903 -8.32 -18.79 0.21
CA ASN A 903 -6.85 -18.89 0.10
C ASN A 903 -6.26 -18.02 -1.02
N ASP A 904 -7.09 -17.46 -1.91
CA ASP A 904 -6.66 -16.51 -2.95
C ASP A 904 -6.41 -15.12 -2.32
N PRO A 905 -5.18 -14.57 -2.41
CA PRO A 905 -4.84 -13.23 -1.94
C PRO A 905 -5.76 -12.13 -2.45
N ILE A 906 -6.18 -12.21 -3.72
CA ILE A 906 -7.04 -11.17 -4.34
C ILE A 906 -8.40 -11.16 -3.65
N GLU A 907 -8.95 -12.35 -3.38
CA GLU A 907 -10.24 -12.46 -2.69
C GLU A 907 -10.12 -12.05 -1.22
N GLN A 908 -8.99 -12.32 -0.55
CA GLN A 908 -8.73 -11.83 0.81
C GLN A 908 -8.68 -10.29 0.85
N GLU A 909 -7.97 -9.67 -0.11
CA GLU A 909 -7.91 -8.21 -0.22
C GLU A 909 -9.29 -7.59 -0.53
N LYS A 910 -10.06 -8.20 -1.43
CA LYS A 910 -11.45 -7.80 -1.68
C LYS A 910 -12.28 -7.82 -0.40
N ARG A 911 -12.13 -8.84 0.48
CA ARG A 911 -12.90 -8.90 1.74
C ARG A 911 -12.66 -7.70 2.63
N ILE A 912 -11.40 -7.26 2.76
CA ILE A 912 -11.07 -6.05 3.52
C ILE A 912 -11.71 -4.83 2.88
N LYS A 913 -11.54 -4.65 1.57
CA LYS A 913 -12.12 -3.50 0.84
C LYS A 913 -13.64 -3.48 0.86
N TYR A 914 -14.32 -4.62 0.79
CA TYR A 914 -15.78 -4.68 0.96
C TYR A 914 -16.18 -4.24 2.37
N ASN A 915 -15.45 -4.68 3.40
CA ASN A 915 -15.72 -4.26 4.76
C ASN A 915 -15.53 -2.74 4.90
N ASP A 916 -14.43 -2.18 4.38
CA ASP A 916 -14.21 -0.73 4.39
C ASP A 916 -15.29 0.03 3.62
N LEU A 917 -15.77 -0.48 2.49
CA LEU A 917 -16.87 0.12 1.76
C LEU A 917 -18.15 0.16 2.60
N VAL A 918 -18.49 -0.94 3.28
CA VAL A 918 -19.64 -0.99 4.20
C VAL A 918 -19.42 -0.07 5.40
N ALA A 919 -18.22 -0.05 5.98
CA ALA A 919 -17.87 0.80 7.11
C ALA A 919 -17.97 2.28 6.76
N ASN A 920 -17.34 2.71 5.67
CA ASN A 920 -17.40 4.09 5.19
C ASN A 920 -18.83 4.49 4.79
N ALA A 921 -19.61 3.60 4.19
CA ALA A 921 -21.01 3.86 3.89
C ALA A 921 -21.85 4.07 5.17
N MET A 922 -21.64 3.25 6.20
CA MET A 922 -22.33 3.43 7.49
C MET A 922 -21.83 4.66 8.26
N ILE A 923 -20.55 5.01 8.16
CA ILE A 923 -20.00 6.26 8.70
C ILE A 923 -20.67 7.46 8.02
N LEU A 924 -20.84 7.43 6.70
CA LEU A 924 -21.56 8.46 5.95
C LEU A 924 -23.01 8.55 6.39
N GLN A 925 -23.72 7.42 6.48
CA GLN A 925 -25.10 7.39 6.97
C GLN A 925 -25.22 7.98 8.38
N ASN A 926 -24.32 7.60 9.29
CA ASN A 926 -24.29 8.15 10.64
C ASN A 926 -24.04 9.66 10.64
N VAL A 927 -23.16 10.18 9.78
CA VAL A 927 -22.95 11.64 9.66
C VAL A 927 -24.20 12.34 9.14
N VAL A 928 -24.92 11.77 8.18
CA VAL A 928 -26.19 12.34 7.69
C VAL A 928 -27.19 12.43 8.84
N ASP A 929 -27.41 11.32 9.56
CA ASP A 929 -28.37 11.25 10.67
C ASP A 929 -27.98 12.18 11.82
N MET A 930 -26.69 12.19 12.19
CA MET A 930 -26.18 13.09 13.22
C MET A 930 -26.36 14.55 12.82
N THR A 931 -26.11 14.90 11.55
CA THR A 931 -26.25 16.28 11.07
C THR A 931 -27.70 16.74 11.17
N GLN A 932 -28.66 15.92 10.73
CA GLN A 932 -30.09 16.21 10.84
C GLN A 932 -30.53 16.40 12.30
N VAL A 933 -30.13 15.49 13.20
CA VAL A 933 -30.47 15.58 14.62
C VAL A 933 -29.82 16.80 15.28
N LEU A 934 -28.58 17.13 14.95
CA LEU A 934 -27.90 18.32 15.48
C LEU A 934 -28.58 19.62 15.03
N LEU A 935 -29.05 19.70 13.78
CA LEU A 935 -29.82 20.83 13.29
C LEU A 935 -31.15 20.99 14.02
N GLN A 936 -31.82 19.87 14.30
CA GLN A 936 -33.03 19.88 15.12
C GLN A 936 -32.75 20.35 16.55
N LEU A 937 -31.74 19.79 17.22
CA LEU A 937 -31.34 20.19 18.58
C LEU A 937 -30.97 21.67 18.64
N LYS A 938 -30.27 22.18 17.63
CA LYS A 938 -29.96 23.62 17.51
C LYS A 938 -31.23 24.46 17.41
N LYS A 939 -32.22 24.05 16.61
CA LYS A 939 -33.52 24.72 16.50
C LYS A 939 -34.31 24.70 17.81
N GLU A 940 -34.12 23.67 18.63
CA GLU A 940 -34.73 23.53 19.96
C GLU A 940 -33.98 24.30 21.07
N GLY A 941 -32.90 25.02 20.75
CA GLY A 941 -32.16 25.87 21.69
C GLY A 941 -30.99 25.20 22.40
N TYR A 942 -30.59 23.99 22.02
CA TYR A 942 -29.37 23.37 22.55
C TYR A 942 -28.12 24.09 22.06
N SER A 943 -27.15 24.28 22.96
CA SER A 943 -25.85 24.89 22.62
C SER A 943 -25.00 23.92 21.81
N VAL A 944 -24.91 24.15 20.50
CA VAL A 944 -24.05 23.40 19.58
C VAL A 944 -22.82 24.25 19.25
N SER A 945 -21.68 23.88 19.83
CA SER A 945 -20.40 24.59 19.70
C SER A 945 -19.33 23.69 19.06
N ALA A 946 -18.25 24.29 18.55
CA ALA A 946 -17.13 23.51 18.01
C ALA A 946 -16.54 22.52 19.05
N GLU A 947 -16.49 22.92 20.33
CA GLU A 947 -16.02 22.07 21.43
C GLU A 947 -16.91 20.84 21.61
N THR A 948 -18.23 21.03 21.69
CA THR A 948 -19.19 19.93 21.87
C THR A 948 -19.27 19.00 20.66
N LEU A 949 -19.11 19.53 19.44
CA LEU A 949 -19.03 18.70 18.22
C LEU A 949 -17.74 17.88 18.14
N SER A 950 -16.62 18.40 18.65
CA SER A 950 -15.30 17.75 18.58
C SER A 950 -15.21 16.44 19.36
N ILE A 951 -16.07 16.25 20.38
CA ILE A 951 -16.09 15.04 21.21
C ILE A 951 -16.95 13.91 20.62
N LEU A 952 -17.77 14.21 19.62
CA LEU A 952 -18.61 13.22 18.95
C LEU A 952 -17.78 12.31 18.05
N SER A 953 -18.35 11.17 17.67
CA SER A 953 -17.74 10.23 16.73
C SER A 953 -18.82 9.63 15.84
N PRO A 954 -18.54 9.40 14.54
CA PRO A 954 -19.49 8.76 13.65
C PRO A 954 -19.56 7.24 13.82
N TYR A 955 -18.78 6.64 14.72
CA TYR A 955 -18.75 5.17 14.94
C TYR A 955 -19.89 4.68 15.85
N LEU A 956 -21.10 5.16 15.60
CA LEU A 956 -22.30 4.81 16.36
C LEU A 956 -22.88 3.48 15.87
N THR A 957 -23.08 2.52 16.77
CA THR A 957 -23.60 1.18 16.43
C THR A 957 -24.98 0.87 17.03
N GLY A 958 -25.37 1.56 18.10
CA GLY A 958 -26.56 1.21 18.90
C GLY A 958 -27.88 1.28 18.14
N HIS A 959 -28.00 2.15 17.15
CA HIS A 959 -29.19 2.36 16.34
C HIS A 959 -29.20 1.55 15.03
N ILE A 960 -28.15 0.77 14.76
CA ILE A 960 -28.00 0.02 13.50
C ILE A 960 -28.39 -1.45 13.72
N ARG A 961 -29.38 -1.91 12.96
CA ARG A 961 -29.80 -3.31 12.90
C ARG A 961 -29.04 -4.08 11.82
N ARG A 962 -28.23 -5.06 12.26
CA ARG A 962 -27.43 -5.94 11.39
C ARG A 962 -27.95 -7.39 11.27
N PHE A 963 -28.90 -7.79 12.11
CA PHE A 963 -29.50 -9.14 12.12
C PHE A 963 -30.99 -9.10 11.73
N GLY A 964 -31.51 -10.22 11.23
CA GLY A 964 -32.89 -10.39 10.77
C GLY A 964 -32.97 -10.73 9.28
N ASP A 965 -34.15 -10.57 8.69
CA ASP A 965 -34.35 -10.78 7.25
C ASP A 965 -33.71 -9.65 6.43
N TYR A 966 -33.01 -10.04 5.36
CA TYR A 966 -32.25 -9.14 4.48
C TYR A 966 -33.10 -8.70 3.29
N VAL A 967 -34.10 -7.88 3.59
CA VAL A 967 -34.98 -7.24 2.61
C VAL A 967 -34.44 -5.85 2.28
N LEU A 968 -34.25 -5.59 0.99
CA LEU A 968 -33.75 -4.31 0.46
C LEU A 968 -34.82 -3.69 -0.44
N ASN A 969 -35.36 -2.53 -0.06
CA ASN A 969 -36.32 -1.78 -0.87
C ASN A 969 -35.59 -0.66 -1.62
N MET A 970 -35.47 -0.79 -2.94
CA MET A 970 -34.81 0.20 -3.80
C MET A 970 -35.71 1.38 -4.20
N GLU A 971 -37.02 1.31 -3.94
CA GLU A 971 -37.98 2.37 -4.27
C GLU A 971 -38.07 3.43 -3.17
N LYS A 972 -37.56 3.13 -1.96
CA LYS A 972 -37.54 4.08 -0.86
C LYS A 972 -36.47 5.15 -1.11
N VAL A 973 -36.92 6.36 -1.43
CA VAL A 973 -36.04 7.52 -1.60
C VAL A 973 -35.64 8.07 -0.21
N PRO A 974 -34.34 8.23 0.10
CA PRO A 974 -33.91 8.87 1.34
C PRO A 974 -34.24 10.36 1.34
N GLU A 975 -34.30 10.95 2.54
CA GLU A 975 -34.48 12.39 2.69
C GLU A 975 -33.32 13.19 2.05
N PRO A 976 -33.58 14.43 1.60
CA PRO A 976 -32.54 15.33 1.14
C PRO A 976 -31.46 15.54 2.20
N VAL A 977 -30.21 15.60 1.75
CA VAL A 977 -29.05 15.74 2.63
C VAL A 977 -28.77 17.22 2.89
N GLU A 978 -28.72 17.62 4.16
CA GLU A 978 -28.18 18.91 4.57
C GLU A 978 -26.70 18.78 4.95
N TYR A 979 -25.85 19.61 4.35
CA TYR A 979 -24.39 19.52 4.53
C TYR A 979 -23.86 20.44 5.63
N SER A 980 -24.54 21.56 5.91
CA SER A 980 -24.03 22.60 6.79
C SER A 980 -24.74 22.65 8.13
N LEU A 981 -23.96 22.79 9.20
CA LEU A 981 -24.45 23.06 10.57
C LEU A 981 -24.57 24.56 10.86
N LEU A 982 -24.14 25.39 9.90
CA LEU A 982 -24.21 26.84 9.90
C LEU A 982 -25.28 27.27 8.89
N THR A 983 -26.54 27.37 9.30
CA THR A 983 -27.47 28.27 8.62
C THR A 983 -27.10 29.70 9.00
N ALA A 984 -26.91 30.54 7.98
CA ALA A 984 -26.84 32.00 8.06
C ALA A 984 -28.07 32.58 8.76
#